data_AF-A0A3D1LZ09-F1
#
_entry.id   AF-A0A3D1LZ09-F1
#
_cell.length_a   1.000
_cell.length_b   1.000
_cell.length_c   1.000
_cell.angle_alpha   90.00
_cell.angle_beta   90.00
_cell.angle_gamma   90.00
#
_symmetry.space_group_name_H-M   'P 1'
#
loop_
_entity.id
_entity.type
_entity.pdbx_description
1 polymer ?
#
loop_
_entity_poly.entity_id
_entity_poly.type
_entity_poly.pdbx_seq_one_letter_code
_entity_poly.pdbx_strand_id
1 'polypeptide(L)'
;MKYISDQTKAHFLSKSFRFEGSIYLFIFVTGLLLRLYEIASRAMHHDESLHAYYSWELSQGSGLIHNPMLHGPLQMELTALIFFLLGDNDTTARLLYAFAGSVLILLPVLIRNSLGKYGAITTATLLAISPTMVYFSRFARNDILMAVFAFGIVIAMWKYLVSGNKKNLYIISALLALCFSTKESAYLIVAILGLYLTLTTIYDSFQKKSFSASPPHLSYPNFILFYSTRIFKILKDSFQTQPYSRPFTVLILLISLTLPQWSAFSGILQETILMSWSDIVLVSGQSSGNIGLPSHGGKLLAFVIVVILIITSAYLGFRWQWKTWWRCALIFYVFWIAAYTTFFTNISGGVQSGIWQSLGYWIVQQGEGRGGQPDTYYLFLIPIYEYLPAIFSALAIFFYLKSRDRFNLFLVYWAITTLLVYTVASEKMPWLLVNIALPLIVLSGKFLGELVQKIQLRALLAFRQLIIFLVPSLMVGTIIIITKYSAELHQGIRIFAALSIITLIIASLTVTIRLHHSKRNYRSLTFLYAGLATLLLFLTIRTTIYTNYINADIPVEMLVYTQTSPDLLLINKVMEKQYPISESQEDPLIVIDQTNGFTWPWSWYLRNRGNVQYPKLNPETYEPHNQPDMMIVHSSNNLAVENALPMDYLPGMRVAHRWWFPEHTYRDLNGINVVSRIIDTNHWNIFIEYWLFRKGVEKSIGSEDAYLYTKKDFHPVNFIGPSIRD
;
A
#
# COMPACT_ATOMS: atom_id res chain seq x y z
N MET A 1 13.91 25.29 50.23
CA MET A 1 14.63 24.64 49.10
C MET A 1 13.79 23.63 48.30
N LYS A 2 12.78 22.95 48.87
CA LYS A 2 11.94 21.97 48.12
C LYS A 2 11.05 22.61 47.03
N TYR A 3 10.50 23.80 47.28
CA TYR A 3 9.62 24.52 46.35
C TYR A 3 10.32 25.04 45.06
N ILE A 4 11.60 25.42 45.15
CA ILE A 4 12.38 25.93 43.99
C ILE A 4 12.80 24.77 43.06
N SER A 5 13.01 23.57 43.63
CA SER A 5 13.31 22.32 42.91
C SER A 5 12.13 21.85 42.04
N ASP A 6 10.90 21.99 42.54
CA ASP A 6 9.71 21.52 41.81
C ASP A 6 9.31 22.48 40.68
N GLN A 7 9.50 23.80 40.85
CA GLN A 7 9.31 24.76 39.76
C GLN A 7 10.34 24.61 38.64
N THR A 8 11.60 24.35 38.95
CA THR A 8 12.64 24.09 37.93
C THR A 8 12.41 22.78 37.19
N LYS A 9 11.96 21.71 37.87
CA LYS A 9 11.54 20.46 37.22
C LYS A 9 10.33 20.65 36.32
N ALA A 10 9.28 21.34 36.79
CA ALA A 10 8.09 21.62 35.98
C ALA A 10 8.41 22.49 34.76
N HIS A 11 9.25 23.52 34.93
CA HIS A 11 9.70 24.37 33.83
C HIS A 11 10.53 23.59 32.80
N PHE A 12 11.46 22.73 33.24
CA PHE A 12 12.27 21.90 32.35
C PHE A 12 11.44 20.85 31.59
N LEU A 13 10.48 20.21 32.27
CA LEU A 13 9.54 19.27 31.64
C LEU A 13 8.67 19.98 30.59
N SER A 14 8.20 21.20 30.87
CA SER A 14 7.44 22.01 29.92
C SER A 14 8.27 22.39 28.69
N LYS A 15 9.54 22.77 28.86
CA LYS A 15 10.44 23.16 27.76
C LYS A 15 10.82 21.97 26.88
N SER A 16 11.08 20.81 27.48
CA SER A 16 11.35 19.54 26.78
C SER A 16 10.16 19.07 25.96
N PHE A 17 8.94 19.20 26.51
CA PHE A 17 7.70 18.86 25.80
C PHE A 17 7.44 19.80 24.62
N ARG A 18 7.67 21.11 24.80
CA ARG A 18 7.54 22.11 23.71
C ARG A 18 8.52 21.84 22.57
N PHE A 19 9.77 21.50 22.88
CA PHE A 19 10.79 21.18 21.86
C PHE A 19 10.44 19.92 21.06
N GLU A 20 9.97 18.86 21.73
CA GLU A 20 9.50 17.64 21.05
C GLU A 20 8.28 17.90 20.16
N GLY A 21 7.33 18.71 20.64
CA GLY A 21 6.19 19.16 19.83
C GLY A 21 6.61 19.89 18.57
N SER A 22 7.60 20.78 18.65
CA SER A 22 8.16 21.48 17.49
C SER A 22 8.79 20.53 16.46
N ILE A 23 9.45 19.45 16.90
CA ILE A 23 10.00 18.44 15.98
C ILE A 23 8.87 17.73 15.23
N TYR A 24 7.83 17.27 15.93
CA TYR A 24 6.69 16.62 15.27
C TYR A 24 5.97 17.56 14.31
N LEU A 25 5.81 18.83 14.69
CA LEU A 25 5.22 19.84 13.81
C LEU A 25 6.07 20.04 12.55
N PHE A 26 7.40 20.14 12.67
CA PHE A 26 8.29 20.28 11.52
C PHE A 26 8.21 19.06 10.58
N ILE A 27 8.22 17.84 11.14
CA ILE A 27 8.10 16.60 10.36
C ILE A 27 6.73 16.54 9.66
N PHE A 28 5.65 16.88 10.37
CA PHE A 28 4.30 16.91 9.81
C PHE A 28 4.17 17.93 8.69
N VAL A 29 4.62 19.18 8.90
CA VAL A 29 4.57 20.23 7.88
C VAL A 29 5.39 19.84 6.66
N THR A 30 6.61 19.32 6.86
CA THR A 30 7.43 18.81 5.75
C THR A 30 6.72 17.71 4.98
N GLY A 31 6.17 16.72 5.68
CA GLY A 31 5.45 15.62 5.07
C GLY A 31 4.15 16.03 4.39
N LEU A 32 3.45 17.05 4.89
CA LEU A 32 2.26 17.65 4.29
C LEU A 32 2.61 18.40 3.01
N LEU A 33 3.66 19.22 3.04
CA LEU A 33 4.15 19.94 1.85
C LEU A 33 4.56 18.95 0.76
N LEU A 34 5.25 17.85 1.10
CA LEU A 34 5.60 16.80 0.15
C LEU A 34 4.38 16.12 -0.52
N ARG A 35 3.20 16.22 0.08
CA ARG A 35 1.97 15.59 -0.43
C ARG A 35 1.09 16.56 -1.19
N LEU A 36 1.11 17.84 -0.84
CA LEU A 36 0.27 18.87 -1.45
C LEU A 36 0.96 19.64 -2.58
N TYR A 37 2.28 19.80 -2.54
CA TYR A 37 3.01 20.55 -3.56
C TYR A 37 2.79 19.91 -4.95
N GLU A 38 2.26 20.67 -5.92
CA GLU A 38 1.97 20.20 -7.28
C GLU A 38 1.14 18.90 -7.34
N ILE A 39 0.18 18.68 -6.44
CA ILE A 39 -0.59 17.43 -6.39
C ILE A 39 -1.43 17.15 -7.67
N ALA A 40 -1.74 18.19 -8.45
CA ALA A 40 -2.47 18.10 -9.71
C ALA A 40 -1.56 18.05 -10.97
N SER A 41 -0.24 17.98 -10.82
CA SER A 41 0.67 17.96 -11.99
C SER A 41 0.62 16.63 -12.76
N ARG A 42 0.35 15.53 -12.06
CA ARG A 42 0.26 14.16 -12.60
C ARG A 42 -1.06 13.93 -13.32
N ALA A 43 -1.01 13.33 -14.51
CA ALA A 43 -2.22 12.89 -15.21
C ALA A 43 -3.02 11.88 -14.36
N MET A 44 -4.35 12.00 -14.36
CA MET A 44 -5.25 11.04 -13.72
C MET A 44 -5.00 9.64 -14.27
N HIS A 45 -4.57 8.73 -13.40
CA HIS A 45 -4.52 7.32 -13.72
C HIS A 45 -5.93 6.79 -14.02
N HIS A 46 -6.02 5.71 -14.79
CA HIS A 46 -7.26 4.97 -15.05
C HIS A 46 -8.12 4.82 -13.78
N ASP A 47 -7.69 4.04 -12.80
CA ASP A 47 -8.41 3.85 -11.53
C ASP A 47 -8.69 5.15 -10.74
N GLU A 48 -7.78 6.14 -10.74
CA GLU A 48 -8.03 7.43 -10.07
C GLU A 48 -9.22 8.15 -10.71
N SER A 49 -9.28 8.15 -12.05
CA SER A 49 -10.34 8.81 -12.81
C SER A 49 -11.70 8.16 -12.57
N LEU A 50 -11.77 6.83 -12.37
CA LEU A 50 -13.01 6.16 -11.98
C LEU A 50 -13.46 6.62 -10.59
N HIS A 51 -12.57 6.60 -9.60
CA HIS A 51 -12.92 7.04 -8.25
C HIS A 51 -13.36 8.51 -8.23
N ALA A 52 -12.65 9.37 -8.95
CA ALA A 52 -13.00 10.79 -9.08
C ALA A 52 -14.36 10.97 -9.77
N TYR A 53 -14.59 10.30 -10.90
CA TYR A 53 -15.84 10.42 -11.65
C TYR A 53 -17.07 9.96 -10.84
N TYR A 54 -17.03 8.79 -10.22
CA TYR A 54 -18.16 8.31 -9.41
C TYR A 54 -18.37 9.14 -8.12
N SER A 55 -17.30 9.72 -7.57
CA SER A 55 -17.42 10.69 -6.48
C SER A 55 -18.10 11.97 -6.94
N TRP A 56 -17.81 12.42 -8.17
CA TRP A 56 -18.45 13.56 -8.78
C TRP A 56 -19.93 13.29 -9.07
N GLU A 57 -20.29 12.14 -9.65
CA GLU A 57 -21.70 11.76 -9.86
C GLU A 57 -22.50 11.77 -8.54
N LEU A 58 -21.91 11.24 -7.46
CA LEU A 58 -22.53 11.30 -6.14
C LEU A 58 -22.70 12.75 -5.67
N SER A 59 -21.69 13.61 -5.86
CA SER A 59 -21.76 15.03 -5.49
C SER A 59 -22.80 15.82 -6.30
N GLN A 60 -23.09 15.41 -7.54
CA GLN A 60 -24.11 16.00 -8.40
C GLN A 60 -25.53 15.47 -8.10
N GLY A 61 -25.67 14.47 -7.21
CA GLY A 61 -26.95 13.91 -6.83
C GLY A 61 -27.42 12.72 -7.69
N SER A 62 -26.58 12.18 -8.58
CA SER A 62 -26.88 10.99 -9.37
C SER A 62 -26.88 9.69 -8.55
N GLY A 63 -26.40 9.75 -7.30
CA GLY A 63 -26.28 8.61 -6.39
C GLY A 63 -25.01 7.78 -6.62
N LEU A 64 -24.80 6.77 -5.78
CA LEU A 64 -23.67 5.84 -5.88
C LEU A 64 -24.15 4.41 -5.58
N ILE A 65 -23.86 3.49 -6.49
CA ILE A 65 -24.08 2.05 -6.31
C ILE A 65 -22.71 1.40 -6.12
N HIS A 66 -22.54 0.68 -5.00
CA HIS A 66 -21.27 0.00 -4.72
C HIS A 66 -20.94 -1.02 -5.80
N ASN A 67 -19.72 -0.91 -6.35
CA ASN A 67 -19.16 -1.85 -7.31
C ASN A 67 -17.87 -2.44 -6.70
N PRO A 68 -17.81 -3.76 -6.45
CA PRO A 68 -16.65 -4.39 -5.81
C PRO A 68 -15.34 -4.25 -6.60
N MET A 69 -15.42 -3.99 -7.92
CA MET A 69 -14.24 -3.68 -8.74
C MET A 69 -13.53 -2.40 -8.28
N LEU A 70 -14.28 -1.43 -7.76
CA LEU A 70 -13.78 -0.14 -7.26
C LEU A 70 -13.41 -0.19 -5.77
N HIS A 71 -13.46 -1.38 -5.16
CA HIS A 71 -13.35 -1.58 -3.72
C HIS A 71 -14.46 -0.86 -2.93
N GLY A 72 -14.22 -0.63 -1.63
CA GLY A 72 -15.23 -0.11 -0.72
C GLY A 72 -15.64 1.35 -1.00
N PRO A 73 -16.88 1.72 -0.66
CA PRO A 73 -17.47 3.00 -1.08
C PRO A 73 -16.96 4.22 -0.29
N LEU A 74 -16.30 4.01 0.86
CA LEU A 74 -15.94 5.08 1.78
C LEU A 74 -15.11 6.18 1.11
N GLN A 75 -14.13 5.80 0.26
CA GLN A 75 -13.28 6.78 -0.40
C GLN A 75 -14.09 7.68 -1.36
N MET A 76 -15.09 7.11 -2.05
CA MET A 76 -15.90 7.86 -3.01
C MET A 76 -16.85 8.81 -2.30
N GLU A 77 -17.46 8.38 -1.20
CA GLU A 77 -18.33 9.23 -0.37
C GLU A 77 -17.58 10.40 0.26
N LEU A 78 -16.38 10.14 0.82
CA LEU A 78 -15.56 11.20 1.41
C LEU A 78 -15.04 12.16 0.35
N THR A 79 -14.69 11.67 -0.84
CA THR A 79 -14.27 12.51 -1.96
C THR A 79 -15.44 13.32 -2.52
N ALA A 80 -16.64 12.75 -2.61
CA ALA A 80 -17.86 13.46 -3.00
C ALA A 80 -18.19 14.60 -2.03
N LEU A 81 -18.02 14.38 -0.73
CA LEU A 81 -18.15 15.44 0.28
C LEU A 81 -17.12 16.56 0.05
N ILE A 82 -15.87 16.22 -0.29
CA ILE A 82 -14.84 17.21 -0.61
C ILE A 82 -15.23 18.00 -1.86
N PHE A 83 -15.72 17.34 -2.91
CA PHE A 83 -16.20 18.01 -4.12
C PHE A 83 -17.36 18.96 -3.84
N PHE A 84 -18.33 18.52 -3.03
CA PHE A 84 -19.44 19.37 -2.63
C PHE A 84 -18.98 20.64 -1.88
N LEU A 85 -17.93 20.54 -1.04
CA LEU A 85 -17.45 21.65 -0.23
C LEU A 85 -16.44 22.56 -0.93
N LEU A 86 -15.56 22.01 -1.78
CA LEU A 86 -14.39 22.68 -2.33
C LEU A 86 -14.34 22.70 -3.87
N GLY A 87 -15.32 22.08 -4.54
CA GLY A 87 -15.36 21.90 -5.99
C GLY A 87 -14.62 20.64 -6.47
N ASP A 88 -14.99 20.17 -7.66
CA ASP A 88 -14.42 18.98 -8.31
C ASP A 88 -13.25 19.36 -9.26
N ASN A 89 -12.04 18.97 -8.89
CA ASN A 89 -10.85 19.10 -9.72
C ASN A 89 -9.78 18.07 -9.30
N ASP A 90 -8.69 17.99 -10.05
CA ASP A 90 -7.63 17.01 -9.79
C ASP A 90 -6.96 17.16 -8.41
N THR A 91 -6.93 18.38 -7.87
CA THR A 91 -6.39 18.64 -6.52
C THR A 91 -7.34 18.09 -5.46
N THR A 92 -8.62 18.42 -5.54
CA THR A 92 -9.63 17.99 -4.55
C THR A 92 -9.87 16.48 -4.59
N ALA A 93 -9.73 15.86 -5.77
CA ALA A 93 -9.83 14.40 -5.94
C ALA A 93 -8.73 13.64 -5.17
N ARG A 94 -7.55 14.24 -4.99
CA ARG A 94 -6.39 13.64 -4.29
C ARG A 94 -6.24 14.11 -2.84
N LEU A 95 -7.03 15.10 -2.41
CA LEU A 95 -6.88 15.76 -1.12
C LEU A 95 -7.11 14.83 0.07
N LEU A 96 -8.10 13.93 -0.02
CA LEU A 96 -8.40 12.93 1.02
C LEU A 96 -7.16 12.08 1.35
N TYR A 97 -6.48 11.60 0.31
CA TYR A 97 -5.35 10.69 0.39
C TYR A 97 -4.09 11.40 0.89
N ALA A 98 -3.88 12.64 0.44
CA ALA A 98 -2.77 13.48 0.91
C ALA A 98 -2.92 13.77 2.40
N PHE A 99 -4.11 14.14 2.85
CA PHE A 99 -4.40 14.37 4.26
C PHE A 99 -4.24 13.10 5.10
N ALA A 100 -4.77 11.97 4.62
CA ALA A 100 -4.60 10.68 5.30
C ALA A 100 -3.12 10.29 5.46
N GLY A 101 -2.32 10.43 4.39
CA GLY A 101 -0.88 10.22 4.43
C GLY A 101 -0.15 11.15 5.42
N SER A 102 -0.61 12.39 5.56
CA SER A 102 -0.08 13.32 6.56
C SER A 102 -0.49 12.96 7.99
N VAL A 103 -1.72 12.47 8.22
CA VAL A 103 -2.16 11.97 9.52
C VAL A 103 -1.33 10.75 9.96
N LEU A 104 -0.96 9.87 9.02
CA LEU A 104 -0.13 8.69 9.28
C LEU A 104 1.19 9.05 9.98
N ILE A 105 1.80 10.20 9.64
CA ILE A 105 3.05 10.71 10.22
C ILE A 105 2.92 10.97 11.73
N LEU A 106 1.73 11.34 12.21
CA LEU A 106 1.48 11.69 13.61
C LEU A 106 1.14 10.48 14.47
N LEU A 107 0.68 9.37 13.87
CA LEU A 107 0.29 8.17 14.60
C LEU A 107 1.38 7.58 15.53
N PRO A 108 2.69 7.60 15.20
CA PRO A 108 3.75 7.14 16.11
C PRO A 108 3.73 7.81 17.49
N VAL A 109 3.25 9.05 17.60
CA VAL A 109 3.11 9.77 18.88
C VAL A 109 2.21 9.01 19.85
N LEU A 110 1.16 8.36 19.35
CA LEU A 110 0.17 7.65 20.15
C LEU A 110 0.71 6.36 20.79
N ILE A 111 1.80 5.81 20.26
CA ILE A 111 2.49 4.61 20.74
C ILE A 111 3.94 4.91 21.18
N ARG A 112 4.26 6.19 21.44
CA ARG A 112 5.61 6.62 21.84
C ARG A 112 6.16 5.91 23.07
N ASN A 113 5.29 5.45 23.98
CA ASN A 113 5.71 4.76 25.20
C ASN A 113 6.30 3.37 24.90
N SER A 114 5.95 2.76 23.77
CA SER A 114 6.48 1.45 23.34
C SER A 114 7.59 1.59 22.29
N LEU A 115 7.52 2.62 21.42
CA LEU A 115 8.59 2.94 20.47
C LEU A 115 9.81 3.62 21.13
N GLY A 116 9.60 4.30 22.25
CA GLY A 116 10.55 5.27 22.80
C GLY A 116 10.46 6.63 22.10
N LYS A 117 10.94 7.69 22.77
CA LYS A 117 10.90 9.07 22.24
C LYS A 117 11.53 9.19 20.85
N TYR A 118 12.79 8.76 20.73
CA TYR A 118 13.52 8.82 19.46
C TYR A 118 12.98 7.82 18.45
N GLY A 119 12.46 6.66 18.88
CA GLY A 119 11.83 5.70 17.98
C GLY A 119 10.59 6.28 17.30
N ALA A 120 9.72 6.94 18.06
CA ALA A 120 8.53 7.59 17.51
C ALA A 120 8.88 8.77 16.58
N ILE A 121 9.90 9.57 16.91
CA ILE A 121 10.39 10.63 16.02
C ILE A 121 10.93 10.04 14.72
N THR A 122 11.80 9.02 14.80
CA THR A 122 12.39 8.42 13.60
C THR A 122 11.34 7.72 12.73
N THR A 123 10.39 6.99 13.32
CA THR A 123 9.26 6.43 12.56
C THR A 123 8.45 7.52 11.86
N ALA A 124 8.15 8.64 12.54
CA ALA A 124 7.45 9.77 11.92
C ALA A 124 8.26 10.37 10.75
N THR A 125 9.57 10.56 10.93
CA THR A 125 10.45 11.03 9.86
C THR A 125 10.42 10.10 8.65
N LEU A 126 10.59 8.79 8.87
CA LEU A 126 10.58 7.80 7.78
C LEU A 126 9.23 7.75 7.04
N LEU A 127 8.10 7.87 7.75
CA LEU A 127 6.77 7.96 7.12
C LEU A 127 6.59 9.25 6.31
N ALA A 128 7.20 10.35 6.76
CA ALA A 128 7.11 11.64 6.08
C ALA A 128 7.83 11.63 4.72
N ILE A 129 8.97 10.94 4.63
CA ILE A 129 9.87 10.94 3.47
C ILE A 129 9.93 9.63 2.68
N SER A 130 9.18 8.58 3.05
CA SER A 130 9.25 7.31 2.32
C SER A 130 8.74 7.52 0.88
N PRO A 131 9.48 7.11 -0.17
CA PRO A 131 9.05 7.28 -1.55
C PRO A 131 7.68 6.67 -1.80
N THR A 132 7.43 5.46 -1.27
CA THR A 132 6.15 4.74 -1.40
C THR A 132 5.03 5.48 -0.67
N MET A 133 5.27 5.92 0.58
CA MET A 133 4.27 6.59 1.41
C MET A 133 3.88 7.96 0.88
N VAL A 134 4.81 8.67 0.22
CA VAL A 134 4.51 9.95 -0.44
C VAL A 134 3.76 9.68 -1.74
N TYR A 135 4.23 8.75 -2.57
CA TYR A 135 3.64 8.46 -3.89
C TYR A 135 2.17 8.04 -3.79
N PHE A 136 1.86 7.05 -2.96
CA PHE A 136 0.47 6.59 -2.81
C PHE A 136 -0.41 7.48 -1.93
N SER A 137 0.16 8.54 -1.34
CA SER A 137 -0.64 9.60 -0.71
C SER A 137 -0.93 10.77 -1.64
N ARG A 138 -0.24 10.86 -2.79
CA ARG A 138 -0.51 11.82 -3.88
C ARG A 138 -1.39 11.21 -4.97
N PHE A 139 -1.98 10.05 -4.69
CA PHE A 139 -2.67 9.21 -5.66
C PHE A 139 -4.03 8.82 -5.09
N ALA A 140 -5.10 9.01 -5.86
CA ALA A 140 -6.49 8.80 -5.43
C ALA A 140 -6.86 7.31 -5.33
N ARG A 141 -6.21 6.59 -4.40
CA ARG A 141 -6.38 5.14 -4.19
C ARG A 141 -6.37 4.77 -2.70
N ASN A 142 -7.17 3.76 -2.38
CA ASN A 142 -7.44 3.24 -1.04
C ASN A 142 -6.24 2.90 -0.14
N ASP A 143 -5.08 2.56 -0.70
CA ASP A 143 -3.98 1.93 0.05
C ASP A 143 -3.43 2.79 1.19
N ILE A 144 -3.36 4.11 1.03
CA ILE A 144 -2.91 4.99 2.11
C ILE A 144 -3.94 5.12 3.23
N LEU A 145 -5.24 5.08 2.92
CA LEU A 145 -6.31 5.03 3.93
C LEU A 145 -6.19 3.75 4.75
N MET A 146 -5.96 2.63 4.08
CA MET A 146 -5.72 1.34 4.73
C MET A 146 -4.50 1.37 5.66
N ALA A 147 -3.40 2.04 5.28
CA ALA A 147 -2.24 2.20 6.16
C ALA A 147 -2.56 2.96 7.45
N VAL A 148 -3.33 4.05 7.36
CA VAL A 148 -3.79 4.84 8.52
C VAL A 148 -4.64 3.97 9.45
N PHE A 149 -5.64 3.28 8.90
CA PHE A 149 -6.54 2.46 9.71
C PHE A 149 -5.83 1.24 10.30
N ALA A 150 -5.00 0.54 9.52
CA ALA A 150 -4.21 -0.60 9.98
C ALA A 150 -3.25 -0.21 11.10
N PHE A 151 -2.50 0.90 10.95
CA PHE A 151 -1.60 1.34 12.01
C PHE A 151 -2.37 1.81 13.24
N GLY A 152 -3.51 2.47 13.05
CA GLY A 152 -4.43 2.82 14.13
C GLY A 152 -4.93 1.60 14.91
N ILE A 153 -5.30 0.51 14.22
CA ILE A 153 -5.70 -0.76 14.84
C ILE A 153 -4.54 -1.35 15.63
N VAL A 154 -3.33 -1.39 15.06
CA VAL A 154 -2.12 -1.85 15.76
C VAL A 154 -1.86 -1.04 17.02
N ILE A 155 -1.97 0.29 16.96
CA ILE A 155 -1.80 1.19 18.11
C ILE A 155 -2.86 0.92 19.18
N ALA A 156 -4.14 0.86 18.81
CA ALA A 156 -5.23 0.62 19.74
C ALA A 156 -5.14 -0.78 20.36
N MET A 157 -4.83 -1.80 19.57
CA MET A 157 -4.54 -3.16 20.03
C MET A 157 -3.43 -3.13 21.06
N TRP A 158 -2.27 -2.56 20.74
CA TRP A 158 -1.13 -2.56 21.66
C TRP A 158 -1.44 -1.81 22.96
N LYS A 159 -2.11 -0.65 22.87
CA LYS A 159 -2.57 0.09 24.04
C LYS A 159 -3.53 -0.73 24.89
N TYR A 160 -4.41 -1.53 24.29
CA TYR A 160 -5.26 -2.46 25.03
C TYR A 160 -4.46 -3.56 25.71
N LEU A 161 -3.50 -4.19 25.03
CA LEU A 161 -2.66 -5.23 25.60
C LEU A 161 -1.87 -4.73 26.83
N VAL A 162 -1.43 -3.48 26.82
CA VAL A 162 -0.69 -2.85 27.93
C VAL A 162 -1.62 -2.35 29.05
N SER A 163 -2.71 -1.66 28.73
CA SER A 163 -3.55 -0.97 29.73
C SER A 163 -4.81 -1.71 30.15
N GLY A 164 -5.35 -2.59 29.30
CA GLY A 164 -6.67 -3.20 29.47
C GLY A 164 -7.85 -2.22 29.28
N ASN A 165 -7.62 -0.98 28.84
CA ASN A 165 -8.67 0.02 28.73
C ASN A 165 -9.61 -0.27 27.55
N LYS A 166 -10.89 -0.53 27.85
CA LYS A 166 -11.96 -0.86 26.90
C LYS A 166 -12.18 0.19 25.81
N LYS A 167 -11.81 1.47 26.02
CA LYS A 167 -11.89 2.50 24.97
C LYS A 167 -11.14 2.10 23.71
N ASN A 168 -10.03 1.38 23.85
CA ASN A 168 -9.27 0.89 22.71
C ASN A 168 -10.03 -0.18 21.90
N LEU A 169 -10.91 -0.96 22.54
CA LEU A 169 -11.75 -1.93 21.83
C LEU A 169 -12.78 -1.22 20.95
N TYR A 170 -13.35 -0.12 21.42
CA TYR A 170 -14.27 0.72 20.62
C TYR A 170 -13.55 1.39 19.44
N ILE A 171 -12.31 1.86 19.66
CA ILE A 171 -11.47 2.41 18.58
C ILE A 171 -11.15 1.33 17.54
N ILE A 172 -10.79 0.12 17.96
CA ILE A 172 -10.56 -1.02 17.04
C ILE A 172 -11.82 -1.28 16.22
N SER A 173 -13.01 -1.29 16.84
CA SER A 173 -14.27 -1.50 16.12
C SER A 173 -14.57 -0.42 15.08
N ALA A 174 -14.35 0.85 15.40
CA ALA A 174 -14.53 1.94 14.44
C ALA A 174 -13.54 1.83 13.27
N LEU A 175 -12.25 1.61 13.56
CA LEU A 175 -11.21 1.49 12.52
C LEU A 175 -11.40 0.25 11.65
N LEU A 176 -11.89 -0.86 12.21
CA LEU A 176 -12.26 -2.04 11.41
C LEU A 176 -13.39 -1.70 10.45
N ALA A 177 -14.44 -0.99 10.89
CA ALA A 177 -15.51 -0.61 9.98
C ALA A 177 -15.00 0.24 8.82
N LEU A 178 -14.10 1.19 9.11
CA LEU A 178 -13.46 2.01 8.08
C LEU A 178 -12.59 1.14 7.13
N CYS A 179 -11.79 0.20 7.65
CA CYS A 179 -11.03 -0.75 6.82
C CYS A 179 -11.94 -1.53 5.87
N PHE A 180 -12.98 -2.18 6.41
CA PHE A 180 -13.91 -3.00 5.63
C PHE A 180 -14.73 -2.17 4.63
N SER A 181 -14.92 -0.87 4.88
CA SER A 181 -15.60 0.05 3.94
C SER A 181 -14.64 0.67 2.91
N THR A 182 -13.35 0.34 2.97
CA THR A 182 -12.31 0.91 2.10
C THR A 182 -11.75 -0.12 1.13
N LYS A 183 -11.25 -1.25 1.64
CA LYS A 183 -10.57 -2.26 0.81
C LYS A 183 -10.57 -3.64 1.45
N GLU A 184 -10.59 -4.66 0.62
CA GLU A 184 -10.57 -6.07 1.00
C GLU A 184 -9.24 -6.54 1.58
N SER A 185 -8.18 -5.71 1.54
CA SER A 185 -7.00 -5.95 2.37
C SER A 185 -7.32 -5.92 3.88
N ALA A 186 -8.51 -5.46 4.29
CA ALA A 186 -9.05 -5.60 5.64
C ALA A 186 -9.05 -7.06 6.13
N TYR A 187 -9.39 -8.02 5.27
CA TYR A 187 -9.38 -9.45 5.58
C TYR A 187 -7.96 -9.93 5.94
N LEU A 188 -6.95 -9.47 5.18
CA LEU A 188 -5.54 -9.78 5.44
C LEU A 188 -5.06 -9.18 6.77
N ILE A 189 -5.45 -7.94 7.08
CA ILE A 189 -5.13 -7.28 8.35
C ILE A 189 -5.70 -8.08 9.53
N VAL A 190 -6.98 -8.49 9.46
CA VAL A 190 -7.61 -9.29 10.50
C VAL A 190 -6.92 -10.65 10.65
N ALA A 191 -6.53 -11.30 9.55
CA ALA A 191 -5.83 -12.57 9.57
C ALA A 191 -4.43 -12.46 10.21
N ILE A 192 -3.64 -11.45 9.84
CA ILE A 192 -2.28 -11.22 10.37
C ILE A 192 -2.35 -10.92 11.88
N LEU A 193 -3.23 -10.01 12.30
CA LEU A 193 -3.36 -9.68 13.73
C LEU A 193 -3.99 -10.83 14.52
N GLY A 194 -4.97 -11.52 13.94
CA GLY A 194 -5.61 -12.69 14.53
C GLY A 194 -4.63 -13.84 14.77
N LEU A 195 -3.73 -14.10 13.82
CA LEU A 195 -2.68 -15.10 13.96
C LEU A 195 -1.70 -14.73 15.10
N TYR A 196 -1.23 -13.48 15.18
CA TYR A 196 -0.41 -13.01 16.30
C TYR A 196 -1.09 -13.22 17.66
N LEU A 197 -2.34 -12.81 17.78
CA LEU A 197 -3.09 -12.89 19.02
C LEU A 197 -3.40 -14.34 19.41
N THR A 198 -3.60 -15.22 18.43
CA THR A 198 -3.75 -16.66 18.63
C THR A 198 -2.46 -17.26 19.20
N LEU A 199 -1.33 -17.02 18.55
CA LEU A 199 -0.01 -17.50 19.01
C LEU A 199 0.31 -16.97 20.42
N THR A 200 0.03 -15.70 20.68
CA THR A 200 0.28 -15.08 21.99
C THR A 200 -0.64 -15.66 23.07
N THR A 201 -1.91 -15.92 22.75
CA THR A 201 -2.86 -16.54 23.69
C THR A 201 -2.43 -17.97 24.03
N ILE A 202 -2.00 -18.74 23.03
CA ILE A 202 -1.49 -20.10 23.20
C ILE A 202 -0.22 -20.08 24.08
N TYR A 203 0.73 -19.20 23.77
CA TYR A 203 1.97 -19.04 24.54
C TYR A 203 1.71 -18.67 26.01
N ASP A 204 0.88 -17.65 26.26
CA ASP A 204 0.53 -17.21 27.61
C ASP A 204 -0.22 -18.30 28.41
N SER A 205 -0.93 -19.20 27.72
CA SER A 205 -1.63 -20.33 28.33
C SER A 205 -0.69 -21.49 28.66
N PHE A 206 0.27 -21.79 27.78
CA PHE A 206 1.29 -22.83 28.03
C PHE A 206 2.24 -22.48 29.19
N GLN A 207 2.51 -21.19 29.41
CA GLN A 207 3.34 -20.75 30.54
C GLN A 207 2.64 -20.94 31.91
N LYS A 208 1.32 -21.15 31.95
CA LYS A 208 0.61 -21.47 33.20
C LYS A 208 0.81 -22.94 33.54
N LYS A 209 1.15 -23.24 34.81
CA LYS A 209 1.54 -24.57 35.33
C LYS A 209 0.62 -25.75 34.96
N SER A 210 -0.63 -25.51 34.54
CA SER A 210 -1.61 -26.54 34.19
C SER A 210 -1.27 -27.41 32.95
N PHE A 211 -0.34 -26.98 32.09
CA PHE A 211 -0.02 -27.69 30.83
C PHE A 211 1.44 -28.17 30.74
N SER A 212 2.22 -28.13 31.83
CA SER A 212 3.67 -28.41 31.80
C SER A 212 4.06 -29.89 31.75
N ALA A 213 3.12 -30.81 31.50
CA ALA A 213 3.47 -32.22 31.38
C ALA A 213 4.33 -32.43 30.12
N SER A 214 5.52 -33.03 30.32
CA SER A 214 6.48 -33.35 29.27
C SER A 214 5.83 -34.15 28.14
N PRO A 215 6.16 -33.86 26.86
CA PRO A 215 5.64 -34.65 25.76
C PRO A 215 6.18 -36.09 25.88
N PRO A 216 5.33 -37.12 25.79
CA PRO A 216 5.82 -38.49 25.67
C PRO A 216 6.62 -38.65 24.37
N HIS A 217 7.50 -39.66 24.30
CA HIS A 217 8.15 -40.04 23.04
C HIS A 217 7.08 -40.56 22.08
N LEU A 218 6.62 -39.71 21.16
CA LEU A 218 5.54 -39.96 20.20
C LEU A 218 6.08 -40.03 18.77
N SER A 219 5.46 -40.85 17.92
CA SER A 219 5.64 -40.77 16.45
C SER A 219 5.18 -39.42 15.91
N TYR A 220 5.70 -38.98 14.75
CA TYR A 220 5.33 -37.68 14.14
C TYR A 220 3.81 -37.43 14.05
N PRO A 221 2.97 -38.40 13.63
CA PRO A 221 1.51 -38.19 13.60
C PRO A 221 0.91 -37.98 15.00
N ASN A 222 1.35 -38.77 15.99
CA ASN A 222 0.88 -38.67 17.35
C ASN A 222 1.38 -37.39 18.05
N PHE A 223 2.55 -36.88 17.67
CA PHE A 223 3.05 -35.58 18.11
C PHE A 223 2.13 -34.44 17.64
N ILE A 224 1.76 -34.44 16.36
CA ILE A 224 0.83 -33.45 15.79
C ILE A 224 -0.55 -33.56 16.49
N LEU A 225 -1.06 -34.77 16.69
CA LEU A 225 -2.32 -35.00 17.37
C LEU A 225 -2.28 -34.54 18.85
N PHE A 226 -1.18 -34.81 19.55
CA PHE A 226 -0.99 -34.38 20.95
C PHE A 226 -0.98 -32.86 21.10
N TYR A 227 -0.25 -32.14 20.25
CA TYR A 227 -0.22 -30.68 20.32
C TYR A 227 -1.52 -30.03 19.82
N SER A 228 -2.14 -30.57 18.76
CA SER A 228 -3.42 -30.05 18.25
C SER A 228 -4.56 -30.20 19.26
N THR A 229 -4.67 -31.34 19.93
CA THR A 229 -5.67 -31.56 21.00
C THR A 229 -5.45 -30.63 22.20
N ARG A 230 -4.18 -30.36 22.59
CA ARG A 230 -3.86 -29.36 23.63
C ARG A 230 -4.19 -27.93 23.20
N ILE A 231 -3.85 -27.53 21.97
CA ILE A 231 -4.19 -26.20 21.44
C ILE A 231 -5.71 -26.04 21.42
N PHE A 232 -6.44 -27.04 20.92
CA PHE A 232 -7.90 -27.01 20.91
C PHE A 232 -8.47 -26.90 22.32
N LYS A 233 -7.93 -27.67 23.28
CA LYS A 233 -8.31 -27.57 24.69
C LYS A 233 -8.00 -26.18 25.26
N ILE A 234 -6.84 -25.60 24.98
CA ILE A 234 -6.48 -24.24 25.41
C ILE A 234 -7.46 -23.20 24.85
N LEU A 235 -7.80 -23.29 23.56
CA LEU A 235 -8.73 -22.35 22.94
C LEU A 235 -10.14 -22.50 23.53
N LYS A 236 -10.59 -23.74 23.74
CA LYS A 236 -11.86 -24.06 24.41
C LYS A 236 -11.88 -23.57 25.86
N ASP A 237 -10.84 -23.86 26.63
CA ASP A 237 -10.70 -23.49 28.04
C ASP A 237 -10.56 -21.97 28.19
N SER A 238 -9.87 -21.29 27.26
CA SER A 238 -9.81 -19.82 27.22
C SER A 238 -11.20 -19.21 27.02
N PHE A 239 -12.03 -19.85 26.20
CA PHE A 239 -13.41 -19.41 26.00
C PHE A 239 -14.32 -19.73 27.20
N GLN A 240 -14.09 -20.84 27.91
CA GLN A 240 -14.98 -21.32 28.98
C GLN A 240 -14.58 -20.89 30.40
N THR A 241 -13.28 -20.86 30.70
CA THR A 241 -12.75 -20.74 32.08
C THR A 241 -11.84 -19.53 32.28
N GLN A 242 -11.18 -19.02 31.23
CA GLN A 242 -10.30 -17.84 31.32
C GLN A 242 -10.50 -16.81 30.18
N PRO A 243 -11.70 -16.23 30.00
CA PRO A 243 -11.97 -15.29 28.90
C PRO A 243 -11.23 -13.93 29.01
N TYR A 244 -10.34 -13.76 29.99
CA TYR A 244 -9.80 -12.47 30.41
C TYR A 244 -8.31 -12.25 30.09
N SER A 245 -7.68 -13.12 29.29
CA SER A 245 -6.38 -12.74 28.73
C SER A 245 -6.60 -11.57 27.76
N ARG A 246 -5.77 -10.53 27.87
CA ARG A 246 -5.89 -9.35 27.00
C ARG A 246 -5.71 -9.71 25.51
N PRO A 247 -4.74 -10.59 25.12
CA PRO A 247 -4.65 -11.06 23.74
C PRO A 247 -5.91 -11.78 23.26
N PHE A 248 -6.47 -12.69 24.08
CA PHE A 248 -7.68 -13.42 23.73
C PHE A 248 -8.90 -12.50 23.59
N THR A 249 -8.99 -11.47 24.42
CA THR A 249 -10.05 -10.44 24.31
C THR A 249 -10.03 -9.75 22.96
N VAL A 250 -8.85 -9.33 22.47
CA VAL A 250 -8.78 -8.70 21.15
C VAL A 250 -9.06 -9.73 20.07
N LEU A 251 -8.54 -10.96 20.19
CA LEU A 251 -8.78 -12.04 19.23
C LEU A 251 -10.27 -12.32 19.05
N ILE A 252 -11.00 -12.54 20.15
CA ILE A 252 -12.42 -12.85 20.09
C ILE A 252 -13.23 -11.67 19.57
N LEU A 253 -12.82 -10.42 19.87
CA LEU A 253 -13.42 -9.23 19.28
C LEU A 253 -13.22 -9.20 17.76
N LEU A 254 -11.98 -9.38 17.26
CA LEU A 254 -11.67 -9.38 15.83
C LEU A 254 -12.49 -10.44 15.08
N ILE A 255 -12.51 -11.67 15.61
CA ILE A 255 -13.22 -12.80 15.00
C ILE A 255 -14.72 -12.54 15.02
N SER A 256 -15.31 -12.35 16.20
CA SER A 256 -16.77 -12.24 16.32
C SER A 256 -17.31 -11.04 15.55
N LEU A 257 -16.66 -9.88 15.61
CA LEU A 257 -17.13 -8.65 14.97
C LEU A 257 -17.11 -8.72 13.44
N THR A 258 -16.10 -9.38 12.86
CA THR A 258 -15.93 -9.42 11.40
C THR A 258 -16.51 -10.68 10.78
N LEU A 259 -16.91 -11.68 11.57
CA LEU A 259 -17.36 -12.99 11.10
C LEU A 259 -18.40 -12.92 9.95
N PRO A 260 -19.46 -12.08 9.99
CA PRO A 260 -20.40 -11.99 8.89
C PRO A 260 -19.81 -11.43 7.59
N GLN A 261 -18.72 -10.66 7.65
CA GLN A 261 -18.04 -10.18 6.45
C GLN A 261 -17.27 -11.29 5.72
N TRP A 262 -17.03 -12.43 6.37
CA TRP A 262 -16.37 -13.59 5.78
C TRP A 262 -17.35 -14.53 5.06
N SER A 263 -18.64 -14.19 4.96
CA SER A 263 -19.67 -15.08 4.42
C SER A 263 -19.33 -15.65 3.04
N ALA A 264 -18.87 -14.82 2.10
CA ALA A 264 -18.54 -15.29 0.76
C ALA A 264 -17.34 -16.25 0.69
N PHE A 265 -16.53 -16.36 1.75
CA PHE A 265 -15.42 -17.32 1.83
C PHE A 265 -15.91 -18.78 1.73
N SER A 266 -17.16 -19.05 2.08
CA SER A 266 -17.76 -20.37 1.86
C SER A 266 -17.80 -20.77 0.39
N GLY A 267 -17.74 -19.80 -0.53
CA GLY A 267 -17.69 -20.04 -1.97
C GLY A 267 -16.51 -20.90 -2.41
N ILE A 268 -15.40 -20.93 -1.65
CA ILE A 268 -14.25 -21.81 -1.95
C ILE A 268 -14.66 -23.29 -1.87
N LEU A 269 -15.71 -23.62 -1.12
CA LEU A 269 -16.21 -24.99 -1.01
C LEU A 269 -17.02 -25.43 -2.23
N GLN A 270 -17.47 -24.51 -3.09
CA GLN A 270 -18.35 -24.84 -4.22
C GLN A 270 -17.67 -25.78 -5.24
N GLU A 271 -16.35 -25.65 -5.40
CA GLU A 271 -15.54 -26.49 -6.30
C GLU A 271 -15.09 -27.82 -5.65
N THR A 272 -15.46 -28.07 -4.39
CA THR A 272 -15.08 -29.31 -3.69
C THR A 272 -16.02 -30.45 -4.04
N ILE A 273 -15.53 -31.69 -3.89
CA ILE A 273 -16.30 -32.93 -4.11
C ILE A 273 -17.64 -32.93 -3.33
N LEU A 274 -17.70 -32.21 -2.21
CA LEU A 274 -18.90 -32.12 -1.37
C LEU A 274 -20.02 -31.26 -1.96
N MET A 275 -19.72 -30.29 -2.82
CA MET A 275 -20.72 -29.37 -3.38
C MET A 275 -20.76 -29.35 -4.90
N SER A 276 -19.74 -29.85 -5.60
CA SER A 276 -19.65 -29.80 -7.05
C SER A 276 -20.79 -30.55 -7.77
N TRP A 277 -21.43 -31.52 -7.10
CA TRP A 277 -22.60 -32.26 -7.62
C TRP A 277 -23.94 -31.52 -7.46
N SER A 278 -23.97 -30.43 -6.70
CA SER A 278 -25.22 -29.77 -6.28
C SER A 278 -25.68 -28.66 -7.24
N ASP A 279 -24.88 -28.29 -8.25
CA ASP A 279 -25.07 -27.13 -9.13
C ASP A 279 -25.30 -25.79 -8.38
N ILE A 280 -24.91 -25.73 -7.10
CA ILE A 280 -25.05 -24.54 -6.27
C ILE A 280 -23.88 -23.60 -6.52
N VAL A 281 -24.17 -22.44 -7.12
CA VAL A 281 -23.18 -21.38 -7.36
C VAL A 281 -23.27 -20.33 -6.25
N LEU A 282 -22.30 -20.33 -5.35
CA LEU A 282 -22.17 -19.36 -4.25
C LEU A 282 -21.42 -18.09 -4.68
N VAL A 283 -20.46 -18.24 -5.59
CA VAL A 283 -19.63 -17.18 -6.11
C VAL A 283 -19.55 -17.35 -7.62
N SER A 284 -20.23 -16.47 -8.36
CA SER A 284 -20.31 -16.54 -9.82
C SER A 284 -19.06 -16.00 -10.52
N GLY A 285 -18.64 -16.66 -11.60
CA GLY A 285 -17.47 -16.30 -12.40
C GLY A 285 -17.69 -15.12 -13.37
N GLN A 286 -16.66 -14.82 -14.17
CA GLN A 286 -16.61 -13.64 -15.05
C GLN A 286 -17.65 -13.62 -16.18
N SER A 287 -18.10 -14.80 -16.65
CA SER A 287 -19.14 -14.92 -17.68
C SER A 287 -20.54 -14.52 -17.18
N SER A 288 -20.71 -14.34 -15.88
CA SER A 288 -21.94 -13.85 -15.28
C SER A 288 -21.91 -12.33 -15.15
N GLY A 289 -23.02 -11.64 -15.46
CA GLY A 289 -23.12 -10.17 -15.32
C GLY A 289 -23.02 -9.64 -13.89
N ASN A 290 -22.88 -10.51 -12.88
CA ASN A 290 -22.88 -10.18 -11.46
C ASN A 290 -21.75 -10.93 -10.72
N ILE A 291 -20.51 -10.70 -11.14
CA ILE A 291 -19.31 -11.42 -10.63
C ILE A 291 -19.27 -11.40 -9.09
N GLY A 292 -19.03 -12.57 -8.50
CA GLY A 292 -18.87 -12.75 -7.05
C GLY A 292 -20.18 -12.90 -6.27
N LEU A 293 -21.34 -12.75 -6.90
CA LEU A 293 -22.64 -12.96 -6.26
C LEU A 293 -23.11 -14.42 -6.36
N PRO A 294 -23.98 -14.88 -5.44
CA PRO A 294 -24.59 -16.20 -5.54
C PRO A 294 -25.69 -16.18 -6.62
N SER A 295 -25.86 -17.31 -7.31
CA SER A 295 -26.89 -17.47 -8.35
C SER A 295 -27.82 -18.64 -8.04
N HIS A 296 -29.04 -18.61 -8.60
CA HIS A 296 -30.05 -19.68 -8.46
C HIS A 296 -30.26 -20.14 -7.00
N GLY A 297 -30.16 -21.45 -6.73
CA GLY A 297 -30.27 -22.03 -5.38
C GLY A 297 -29.19 -21.57 -4.40
N GLY A 298 -28.04 -21.09 -4.91
CA GLY A 298 -26.98 -20.49 -4.10
C GLY A 298 -27.41 -19.25 -3.34
N LYS A 299 -28.42 -18.51 -3.80
CA LYS A 299 -28.96 -17.34 -3.07
C LYS A 299 -29.55 -17.73 -1.73
N LEU A 300 -30.30 -18.83 -1.67
CA LEU A 300 -30.88 -19.32 -0.42
C LEU A 300 -29.79 -19.80 0.54
N LEU A 301 -28.83 -20.58 0.04
CA LEU A 301 -27.72 -21.07 0.85
C LEU A 301 -26.86 -19.92 1.39
N ALA A 302 -26.56 -18.93 0.54
CA ALA A 302 -25.85 -17.72 0.92
C ALA A 302 -26.57 -16.95 2.04
N PHE A 303 -27.89 -16.75 1.92
CA PHE A 303 -28.69 -16.12 2.96
C PHE A 303 -28.62 -16.89 4.29
N VAL A 304 -28.77 -18.21 4.25
CA VAL A 304 -28.66 -19.08 5.44
C VAL A 304 -27.27 -18.97 6.07
N ILE A 305 -26.20 -18.99 5.28
CA ILE A 305 -24.82 -18.83 5.75
C ILE A 305 -24.64 -17.49 6.46
N VAL A 306 -25.09 -16.39 5.85
CA VAL A 306 -25.02 -15.04 6.46
C VAL A 306 -25.75 -15.02 7.80
N VAL A 307 -26.99 -15.54 7.86
CA VAL A 307 -27.78 -15.58 9.11
C VAL A 307 -27.08 -16.42 10.18
N ILE A 308 -26.55 -17.60 9.84
CA ILE A 308 -25.80 -18.45 10.78
C ILE A 308 -24.57 -17.71 11.31
N LEU A 309 -23.81 -17.03 10.45
CA LEU A 309 -22.61 -16.30 10.86
C LEU A 309 -22.94 -15.07 11.72
N ILE A 310 -24.05 -14.38 11.47
CA ILE A 310 -24.56 -13.30 12.33
C ILE A 310 -24.96 -13.84 13.71
N ILE A 311 -25.72 -14.93 13.76
CA ILE A 311 -26.13 -15.56 15.03
C ILE A 311 -24.90 -16.06 15.80
N THR A 312 -23.95 -16.68 15.11
CA THR A 312 -22.69 -17.17 15.70
C THR A 312 -21.87 -15.99 16.25
N SER A 313 -21.75 -14.91 15.48
CA SER A 313 -21.10 -13.67 15.90
C SER A 313 -21.69 -13.13 17.21
N ALA A 314 -23.03 -13.00 17.25
CA ALA A 314 -23.74 -12.54 18.44
C ALA A 314 -23.60 -13.50 19.63
N TYR A 315 -23.66 -14.80 19.39
CA TYR A 315 -23.46 -15.82 20.42
C TYR A 315 -22.06 -15.78 21.02
N LEU A 316 -21.01 -15.66 20.19
CA LEU A 316 -19.63 -15.49 20.66
C LEU A 316 -19.49 -14.23 21.51
N GLY A 317 -20.08 -13.11 21.08
CA GLY A 317 -20.11 -11.86 21.82
C GLY A 317 -20.84 -11.96 23.17
N PHE A 318 -21.99 -12.63 23.19
CA PHE A 318 -22.79 -12.89 24.38
C PHE A 318 -22.04 -13.74 25.41
N ARG A 319 -21.42 -14.84 24.96
CA ARG A 319 -20.64 -15.75 25.82
C ARG A 319 -19.35 -15.12 26.37
N TRP A 320 -18.75 -14.18 25.64
CA TRP A 320 -17.53 -13.49 26.06
C TRP A 320 -17.81 -12.32 27.02
N GLN A 321 -18.32 -11.19 26.51
CA GLN A 321 -18.59 -9.96 27.28
C GLN A 321 -19.66 -9.11 26.59
N TRP A 322 -20.92 -9.51 26.70
CA TRP A 322 -22.04 -8.85 26.04
C TRP A 322 -22.01 -7.32 26.15
N LYS A 323 -21.87 -6.76 27.37
CA LYS A 323 -21.88 -5.30 27.62
C LYS A 323 -20.83 -4.52 26.83
N THR A 324 -19.68 -5.13 26.55
CA THR A 324 -18.62 -4.51 25.75
C THR A 324 -18.89 -4.78 24.28
N TRP A 325 -19.20 -6.03 23.94
CA TRP A 325 -19.34 -6.51 22.57
C TRP A 325 -20.47 -5.82 21.80
N TRP A 326 -21.67 -5.68 22.36
CA TRP A 326 -22.78 -5.07 21.60
C TRP A 326 -22.51 -3.61 21.24
N ARG A 327 -21.74 -2.89 22.07
CA ARG A 327 -21.30 -1.51 21.79
C ARG A 327 -20.26 -1.48 20.67
N CYS A 328 -19.30 -2.41 20.69
CA CYS A 328 -18.35 -2.61 19.60
C CYS A 328 -19.07 -2.95 18.28
N ALA A 329 -20.03 -3.87 18.33
CA ALA A 329 -20.87 -4.26 17.19
C ALA A 329 -21.67 -3.09 16.66
N LEU A 330 -22.33 -2.32 17.53
CA LEU A 330 -23.07 -1.12 17.14
C LEU A 330 -22.16 -0.12 16.43
N ILE A 331 -20.99 0.20 16.99
CA ILE A 331 -20.02 1.10 16.36
C ILE A 331 -19.63 0.57 14.98
N PHE A 332 -19.26 -0.70 14.87
CA PHE A 332 -18.80 -1.28 13.62
C PHE A 332 -19.88 -1.26 12.54
N TYR A 333 -21.06 -1.83 12.84
CA TYR A 333 -22.12 -1.98 11.85
C TYR A 333 -22.80 -0.66 11.51
N VAL A 334 -22.88 0.33 12.41
CA VAL A 334 -23.42 1.65 12.05
C VAL A 334 -22.55 2.32 10.99
N PHE A 335 -21.22 2.36 11.18
CA PHE A 335 -20.31 2.94 10.19
C PHE A 335 -20.30 2.13 8.90
N TRP A 336 -20.24 0.80 9.00
CA TRP A 336 -20.20 -0.07 7.84
C TRP A 336 -21.50 -0.02 7.02
N ILE A 337 -22.67 -0.05 7.66
CA ILE A 337 -23.97 0.09 6.96
C ILE A 337 -24.08 1.47 6.33
N ALA A 338 -23.70 2.54 7.04
CA ALA A 338 -23.76 3.89 6.49
C ALA A 338 -22.94 4.01 5.18
N ALA A 339 -21.71 3.49 5.16
CA ALA A 339 -20.88 3.50 3.97
C ALA A 339 -21.42 2.56 2.87
N TYR A 340 -21.75 1.30 3.17
CA TYR A 340 -22.18 0.38 2.11
C TYR A 340 -23.52 0.73 1.49
N THR A 341 -24.37 1.46 2.19
CA THR A 341 -25.68 1.88 1.70
C THR A 341 -25.70 3.30 1.14
N THR A 342 -24.54 3.93 0.95
CA THR A 342 -24.43 5.32 0.48
C THR A 342 -25.29 6.24 1.35
N PHE A 343 -25.05 6.23 2.66
CA PHE A 343 -25.87 6.92 3.68
C PHE A 343 -27.37 6.58 3.60
N PHE A 344 -27.70 5.29 3.53
CA PHE A 344 -29.06 4.74 3.50
C PHE A 344 -29.89 5.02 2.24
N THR A 345 -29.27 5.51 1.17
CA THR A 345 -29.94 5.71 -0.12
C THR A 345 -30.09 4.42 -0.92
N ASN A 346 -29.23 3.41 -0.68
CA ASN A 346 -29.26 2.10 -1.33
C ASN A 346 -29.11 0.94 -0.32
N ILE A 347 -30.14 0.73 0.50
CA ILE A 347 -30.06 -0.24 1.61
C ILE A 347 -29.91 -1.68 1.13
N SER A 348 -30.80 -2.14 0.25
CA SER A 348 -30.84 -3.55 -0.17
C SER A 348 -29.60 -3.96 -0.98
N GLY A 349 -29.27 -3.18 -2.02
CA GLY A 349 -28.11 -3.42 -2.86
C GLY A 349 -26.80 -3.24 -2.10
N GLY A 350 -26.72 -2.21 -1.27
CA GLY A 350 -25.53 -1.89 -0.47
C GLY A 350 -25.15 -2.99 0.52
N VAL A 351 -26.10 -3.43 1.35
CA VAL A 351 -25.85 -4.50 2.34
C VAL A 351 -25.50 -5.82 1.65
N GLN A 352 -26.22 -6.19 0.59
CA GLN A 352 -25.92 -7.41 -0.17
C GLN A 352 -24.51 -7.36 -0.76
N SER A 353 -24.15 -6.21 -1.34
CA SER A 353 -22.85 -6.04 -1.98
C SER A 353 -21.71 -6.05 -0.96
N GLY A 354 -21.89 -5.40 0.19
CA GLY A 354 -20.90 -5.40 1.26
C GLY A 354 -20.70 -6.77 1.92
N ILE A 355 -21.78 -7.42 2.37
CA ILE A 355 -21.68 -8.66 3.15
C ILE A 355 -21.16 -9.84 2.31
N TRP A 356 -21.48 -9.85 1.01
CA TRP A 356 -21.18 -10.96 0.13
C TRP A 356 -20.30 -10.57 -1.06
N GLN A 357 -20.77 -9.64 -1.89
CA GLN A 357 -20.16 -9.40 -3.20
C GLN A 357 -18.74 -8.85 -3.12
N SER A 358 -18.42 -8.01 -2.13
CA SER A 358 -17.06 -7.47 -1.93
C SER A 358 -16.05 -8.62 -1.84
N LEU A 359 -16.16 -9.50 -0.84
CA LEU A 359 -15.26 -10.65 -0.74
C LEU A 359 -15.45 -11.65 -1.89
N GLY A 360 -16.68 -11.90 -2.32
CA GLY A 360 -16.99 -12.85 -3.40
C GLY A 360 -16.30 -12.49 -4.71
N TYR A 361 -16.30 -11.22 -5.08
CA TYR A 361 -15.60 -10.72 -6.27
C TYR A 361 -14.10 -11.01 -6.20
N TRP A 362 -13.46 -10.69 -5.07
CA TRP A 362 -12.02 -10.89 -4.92
C TRP A 362 -11.62 -12.36 -4.78
N ILE A 363 -12.49 -13.24 -4.29
CA ILE A 363 -12.26 -14.70 -4.36
C ILE A 363 -12.15 -15.15 -5.81
N VAL A 364 -13.02 -14.68 -6.72
CA VAL A 364 -12.91 -14.98 -8.15
C VAL A 364 -11.61 -14.41 -8.74
N GLN A 365 -11.28 -13.16 -8.39
CA GLN A 365 -10.09 -12.50 -8.93
C GLN A 365 -8.76 -13.10 -8.44
N GLN A 366 -8.73 -13.81 -7.32
CA GLN A 366 -7.52 -14.51 -6.85
C GLN A 366 -7.04 -15.57 -7.86
N GLY A 367 -7.96 -16.25 -8.56
CA GLY A 367 -7.61 -17.28 -9.56
C GLY A 367 -6.96 -16.73 -10.82
N GLU A 368 -7.20 -15.47 -11.15
CA GLU A 368 -6.71 -14.81 -12.38
C GLU A 368 -5.28 -14.26 -12.22
N GLY A 369 -4.90 -13.85 -11.01
CA GLY A 369 -3.60 -13.24 -10.73
C GLY A 369 -3.34 -12.00 -11.57
N ARG A 370 -4.18 -10.96 -11.41
CA ARG A 370 -4.09 -9.70 -12.17
C ARG A 370 -2.65 -9.19 -12.27
N GLY A 371 -2.23 -8.88 -13.49
CA GLY A 371 -0.88 -8.43 -13.81
C GLY A 371 0.16 -9.55 -13.90
N GLY A 372 -0.03 -10.73 -13.33
CA GLY A 372 0.86 -11.89 -13.49
C GLY A 372 2.31 -11.64 -13.05
N GLN A 373 2.51 -10.85 -11.98
CA GLN A 373 3.87 -10.53 -11.49
C GLN A 373 4.53 -11.73 -10.79
N PRO A 374 5.87 -11.86 -10.86
CA PRO A 374 6.59 -12.95 -10.20
C PRO A 374 6.54 -12.84 -8.68
N ASP A 375 6.76 -13.96 -7.97
CA ASP A 375 6.80 -13.98 -6.51
C ASP A 375 7.93 -13.13 -5.91
N THR A 376 8.96 -12.84 -6.70
CA THR A 376 10.07 -11.96 -6.33
C THR A 376 9.75 -10.47 -6.49
N TYR A 377 8.55 -10.09 -6.95
CA TYR A 377 8.18 -8.72 -7.30
C TYR A 377 8.49 -7.70 -6.18
N TYR A 378 7.97 -7.88 -4.96
CA TYR A 378 8.25 -6.94 -3.86
C TYR A 378 9.71 -6.96 -3.40
N LEU A 379 10.45 -8.06 -3.63
CA LEU A 379 11.89 -8.12 -3.36
C LEU A 379 12.70 -7.24 -4.33
N PHE A 380 12.13 -6.82 -5.47
CA PHE A 380 12.72 -5.78 -6.32
C PHE A 380 12.32 -4.37 -5.90
N LEU A 381 11.04 -4.14 -5.59
CA LEU A 381 10.59 -2.80 -5.21
C LEU A 381 11.22 -2.31 -3.91
N ILE A 382 11.34 -3.17 -2.89
CA ILE A 382 11.85 -2.78 -1.58
C ILE A 382 13.28 -2.21 -1.66
N PRO A 383 14.27 -2.84 -2.31
CA PRO A 383 15.60 -2.26 -2.49
C PRO A 383 15.66 -0.98 -3.33
N ILE A 384 14.67 -0.73 -4.20
CA ILE A 384 14.63 0.47 -5.05
C ILE A 384 14.06 1.67 -4.29
N TYR A 385 13.00 1.45 -3.51
CA TYR A 385 12.21 2.53 -2.90
C TYR A 385 12.34 2.61 -1.38
N GLU A 386 12.49 1.48 -0.69
CA GLU A 386 12.43 1.39 0.77
C GLU A 386 13.72 0.83 1.39
N TYR A 387 14.87 1.05 0.74
CA TYR A 387 16.16 0.50 1.17
C TYR A 387 16.58 0.94 2.58
N LEU A 388 16.28 2.17 3.01
CA LEU A 388 16.58 2.64 4.36
C LEU A 388 15.78 1.84 5.42
N PRO A 389 14.44 1.79 5.37
CA PRO A 389 13.67 0.89 6.22
C PRO A 389 14.09 -0.57 6.11
N ALA A 390 14.32 -1.08 4.90
CA ALA A 390 14.62 -2.49 4.66
C ALA A 390 15.93 -2.95 5.32
N ILE A 391 17.01 -2.19 5.15
CA ILE A 391 18.32 -2.51 5.74
C ILE A 391 18.22 -2.48 7.27
N PHE A 392 17.61 -1.44 7.84
CA PHE A 392 17.50 -1.31 9.29
C PHE A 392 16.47 -2.25 9.92
N SER A 393 15.42 -2.64 9.20
CA SER A 393 14.49 -3.69 9.64
C SER A 393 15.16 -5.05 9.63
N ALA A 394 15.97 -5.38 8.62
CA ALA A 394 16.74 -6.62 8.59
C ALA A 394 17.70 -6.70 9.78
N LEU A 395 18.46 -5.64 10.04
CA LEU A 395 19.30 -5.52 11.24
C LEU A 395 18.47 -5.67 12.52
N ALA A 396 17.33 -4.95 12.62
CA ALA A 396 16.46 -5.00 13.79
C ALA A 396 15.92 -6.42 14.05
N ILE A 397 15.56 -7.18 13.02
CA ILE A 397 15.11 -8.59 13.16
C ILE A 397 16.19 -9.42 13.86
N PHE A 398 17.45 -9.35 13.41
CA PHE A 398 18.55 -10.10 14.03
C PHE A 398 18.76 -9.74 15.52
N PHE A 399 18.58 -8.47 15.88
CA PHE A 399 18.74 -8.02 17.27
C PHE A 399 17.52 -8.32 18.15
N TYR A 400 16.31 -8.11 17.62
CA TYR A 400 15.07 -8.24 18.39
C TYR A 400 14.56 -9.66 18.52
N LEU A 401 14.94 -10.59 17.63
CA LEU A 401 14.66 -12.03 17.82
C LEU A 401 15.28 -12.59 19.11
N LYS A 402 16.38 -11.99 19.58
CA LYS A 402 17.00 -12.34 20.87
C LYS A 402 16.45 -11.55 22.05
N SER A 403 15.57 -10.58 21.81
CA SER A 403 14.99 -9.74 22.85
C SER A 403 13.87 -10.47 23.61
N ARG A 404 13.68 -10.14 24.89
CA ARG A 404 12.55 -10.61 25.70
C ARG A 404 11.34 -9.66 25.66
N ASP A 405 11.44 -8.56 24.92
CA ASP A 405 10.38 -7.56 24.85
C ASP A 405 9.30 -7.98 23.86
N ARG A 406 8.05 -8.07 24.34
CA ARG A 406 6.91 -8.52 23.53
C ARG A 406 6.63 -7.58 22.36
N PHE A 407 6.86 -6.28 22.53
CA PHE A 407 6.60 -5.30 21.47
C PHE A 407 7.61 -5.45 20.32
N ASN A 408 8.88 -5.62 20.65
CA ASN A 408 9.92 -5.87 19.65
C ASN A 408 9.64 -7.13 18.83
N LEU A 409 9.26 -8.22 19.49
CA LEU A 409 8.88 -9.47 18.82
C LEU A 409 7.62 -9.31 17.96
N PHE A 410 6.65 -8.51 18.40
CA PHE A 410 5.47 -8.18 17.60
C PHE A 410 5.84 -7.40 16.33
N LEU A 411 6.70 -6.40 16.41
CA LEU A 411 7.11 -5.63 15.22
C LEU A 411 7.87 -6.50 14.20
N VAL A 412 8.71 -7.42 14.69
CA VAL A 412 9.39 -8.43 13.86
C VAL A 412 8.36 -9.34 13.18
N TYR A 413 7.42 -9.88 13.95
CA TYR A 413 6.32 -10.68 13.41
C TYR A 413 5.53 -9.91 12.35
N TRP A 414 5.14 -8.67 12.66
CA TRP A 414 4.31 -7.86 11.77
C TRP A 414 5.02 -7.57 10.45
N ALA A 415 6.31 -7.24 10.47
CA ALA A 415 7.09 -7.02 9.26
C ALA A 415 7.24 -8.30 8.41
N ILE A 416 7.64 -9.42 9.02
CA ILE A 416 7.88 -10.68 8.31
C ILE A 416 6.58 -11.25 7.76
N THR A 417 5.54 -11.37 8.58
CA THR A 417 4.27 -11.97 8.15
C THR A 417 3.58 -11.12 7.10
N THR A 418 3.62 -9.79 7.20
CA THR A 418 3.03 -8.94 6.16
C THR A 418 3.75 -9.10 4.84
N LEU A 419 5.09 -9.10 4.82
CA LEU A 419 5.86 -9.37 3.60
C LEU A 419 5.49 -10.73 3.00
N LEU A 420 5.44 -11.79 3.79
CA LEU A 420 5.11 -13.13 3.30
C LEU A 420 3.69 -13.21 2.74
N VAL A 421 2.70 -12.66 3.44
CA VAL A 421 1.29 -12.71 3.01
C VAL A 421 1.09 -11.99 1.68
N TYR A 422 1.66 -10.78 1.52
CA TYR A 422 1.53 -10.04 0.26
C TYR A 422 2.36 -10.63 -0.88
N THR A 423 3.49 -11.31 -0.59
CA THR A 423 4.25 -12.04 -1.60
C THR A 423 3.52 -13.30 -2.08
N VAL A 424 2.77 -13.98 -1.22
CA VAL A 424 2.00 -15.18 -1.58
C VAL A 424 0.66 -14.83 -2.23
N ALA A 425 0.09 -13.66 -1.93
CA ALA A 425 -1.15 -13.19 -2.56
C ALA A 425 -1.02 -13.16 -4.09
N SER A 426 -2.07 -13.58 -4.78
CA SER A 426 -2.09 -13.69 -6.24
C SER A 426 -2.00 -12.32 -6.92
N GLU A 427 -2.71 -11.32 -6.39
CA GLU A 427 -2.59 -9.93 -6.84
C GLU A 427 -1.30 -9.30 -6.31
N LYS A 428 -0.44 -8.87 -7.23
CA LYS A 428 0.84 -8.22 -6.93
C LYS A 428 0.93 -6.93 -7.69
N MET A 429 0.92 -5.81 -6.97
CA MET A 429 0.80 -4.47 -7.55
C MET A 429 1.59 -3.47 -6.72
N PRO A 430 2.14 -2.39 -7.31
CA PRO A 430 3.04 -1.49 -6.59
C PRO A 430 2.36 -0.78 -5.41
N TRP A 431 1.05 -0.50 -5.47
CA TRP A 431 0.31 0.13 -4.38
C TRP A 431 0.23 -0.72 -3.11
N LEU A 432 0.29 -2.05 -3.22
CA LEU A 432 0.28 -2.93 -2.06
C LEU A 432 1.59 -2.84 -1.26
N LEU A 433 2.67 -2.29 -1.85
CA LEU A 433 3.92 -2.00 -1.16
C LEU A 433 3.70 -1.10 0.07
N VAL A 434 2.69 -0.23 0.07
CA VAL A 434 2.32 0.60 1.23
C VAL A 434 2.12 -0.27 2.49
N ASN A 435 1.42 -1.39 2.35
CA ASN A 435 1.13 -2.31 3.46
C ASN A 435 2.38 -3.02 3.96
N ILE A 436 3.36 -3.28 3.07
CA ILE A 436 4.63 -3.92 3.40
C ILE A 436 5.63 -2.91 4.00
N ALA A 437 5.70 -1.70 3.45
CA ALA A 437 6.60 -0.64 3.87
C ALA A 437 6.27 -0.13 5.27
N LEU A 438 4.98 -0.02 5.62
CA LEU A 438 4.54 0.45 6.93
C LEU A 438 5.19 -0.30 8.12
N PRO A 439 5.07 -1.64 8.26
CA PRO A 439 5.70 -2.35 9.36
C PRO A 439 7.23 -2.30 9.30
N LEU A 440 7.85 -2.29 8.11
CA LEU A 440 9.31 -2.13 7.96
C LEU A 440 9.76 -0.76 8.50
N ILE A 441 9.03 0.32 8.20
CA ILE A 441 9.27 1.68 8.68
C ILE A 441 9.11 1.75 10.21
N VAL A 442 8.07 1.13 10.78
CA VAL A 442 7.87 1.13 12.24
C VAL A 442 8.98 0.36 12.96
N LEU A 443 9.35 -0.83 12.45
CA LEU A 443 10.41 -1.66 13.01
C LEU A 443 11.79 -0.99 12.92
N SER A 444 12.15 -0.47 11.74
CA SER A 444 13.40 0.26 11.52
C SER A 444 13.47 1.55 12.32
N GLY A 445 12.37 2.32 12.37
CA GLY A 445 12.28 3.55 13.14
C GLY A 445 12.47 3.33 14.63
N LYS A 446 11.89 2.24 15.19
CA LYS A 446 12.17 1.84 16.58
C LYS A 446 13.66 1.58 16.80
N PHE A 447 14.27 0.74 15.95
CA PHE A 447 15.68 0.35 16.08
C PHE A 447 16.64 1.55 15.94
N LEU A 448 16.44 2.39 14.93
CA LEU A 448 17.19 3.62 14.74
C LEU A 448 17.01 4.58 15.92
N GLY A 449 15.80 4.69 16.49
CA GLY A 449 15.55 5.47 17.69
C GLY A 449 16.36 5.00 18.90
N GLU A 450 16.46 3.69 19.11
CA GLU A 450 17.32 3.11 20.16
C GLU A 450 18.81 3.39 19.91
N LEU A 451 19.26 3.43 18.65
CA LEU A 451 20.63 3.82 18.30
C LEU A 451 20.88 5.31 18.61
N VAL A 452 19.97 6.19 18.21
CA VAL A 452 20.06 7.65 18.47
C VAL A 452 20.11 7.92 19.96
N GLN A 453 19.29 7.24 20.77
CA GLN A 453 19.29 7.41 22.23
C GLN A 453 20.67 7.12 22.87
N LYS A 454 21.47 6.26 22.25
CA LYS A 454 22.78 5.86 22.76
C LYS A 454 23.90 6.83 22.35
N ILE A 455 23.66 7.71 21.38
CA ILE A 455 24.58 8.79 20.99
C ILE A 455 24.43 9.94 22.01
N GLN A 456 25.40 10.09 22.91
CA GLN A 456 25.45 11.25 23.81
C GLN A 456 25.90 12.50 23.04
N LEU A 457 24.96 13.31 22.55
CA LEU A 457 25.18 14.57 21.80
C LEU A 457 25.97 15.67 22.54
N ARG A 458 26.44 15.43 23.78
CA ARG A 458 27.05 16.45 24.64
C ARG A 458 28.59 16.47 24.64
N ALA A 459 29.24 15.50 24.01
CA ALA A 459 30.70 15.47 23.87
C ALA A 459 31.10 15.89 22.44
N LEU A 460 32.11 16.75 22.32
CA LEU A 460 32.79 16.99 21.03
C LEU A 460 33.15 15.63 20.40
N LEU A 461 32.71 15.43 19.16
CA LEU A 461 32.98 14.20 18.42
C LEU A 461 34.49 14.01 18.31
N ALA A 462 35.01 12.90 18.82
CA ALA A 462 36.42 12.58 18.63
C ALA A 462 36.66 12.36 17.13
N PHE A 463 37.81 12.80 16.60
CA PHE A 463 38.16 12.65 15.18
C PHE A 463 37.98 11.21 14.66
N ARG A 464 38.30 10.21 15.50
CA ARG A 464 38.06 8.79 15.21
C ARG A 464 36.58 8.44 14.97
N GLN A 465 35.64 9.05 15.70
CA GLN A 465 34.20 8.83 15.53
C GLN A 465 33.69 9.43 14.23
N LEU A 466 34.23 10.60 13.84
CA LEU A 466 33.93 11.23 12.55
C LEU A 466 34.38 10.34 11.39
N ILE A 467 35.61 9.79 11.46
CA ILE A 467 36.09 8.84 10.45
C ILE A 467 35.13 7.65 10.34
N ILE A 468 34.77 7.02 11.46
CA ILE A 468 33.87 5.85 11.46
C ILE A 468 32.49 6.18 10.88
N PHE A 469 31.98 7.38 11.14
CA PHE A 469 30.73 7.85 10.56
C PHE A 469 30.80 8.00 9.02
N LEU A 470 31.95 8.36 8.47
CA LEU A 470 32.16 8.51 7.03
C LEU A 470 32.46 7.18 6.30
N VAL A 471 32.85 6.12 7.01
CA VAL A 471 33.18 4.81 6.43
C VAL A 471 32.09 4.26 5.49
N PRO A 472 30.78 4.28 5.84
CA PRO A 472 29.74 3.75 4.95
C PRO A 472 29.66 4.50 3.62
N SER A 473 29.77 5.84 3.64
CA SER A 473 29.77 6.66 2.42
C SER A 473 30.99 6.40 1.55
N LEU A 474 32.18 6.29 2.16
CA LEU A 474 33.40 5.93 1.44
C LEU A 474 33.29 4.52 0.83
N MET A 475 32.73 3.55 1.58
CA MET A 475 32.56 2.19 1.09
C MET A 475 31.60 2.11 -0.11
N VAL A 476 30.45 2.79 -0.03
CA VAL A 476 29.49 2.85 -1.15
C VAL A 476 30.11 3.57 -2.35
N GLY A 477 30.82 4.68 -2.14
CA GLY A 477 31.54 5.38 -3.21
C GLY A 477 32.58 4.50 -3.90
N THR A 478 33.37 3.75 -3.12
CA THR A 478 34.34 2.80 -3.66
C THR A 478 33.67 1.67 -4.44
N ILE A 479 32.54 1.13 -3.97
CA ILE A 479 31.79 0.10 -4.71
C ILE A 479 31.31 0.65 -6.05
N ILE A 480 30.72 1.85 -6.09
CA ILE A 480 30.25 2.50 -7.33
C ILE A 480 31.41 2.69 -8.32
N ILE A 481 32.56 3.16 -7.84
CA ILE A 481 33.76 3.34 -8.68
C ILE A 481 34.24 2.00 -9.23
N ILE A 482 34.40 0.99 -8.37
CA ILE A 482 34.87 -0.34 -8.78
C ILE A 482 33.91 -0.91 -9.83
N THR A 483 32.60 -0.90 -9.60
CA THR A 483 31.62 -1.48 -10.53
C THR A 483 31.61 -0.76 -11.86
N LYS A 484 31.76 0.57 -11.86
CA LYS A 484 31.78 1.37 -13.10
C LYS A 484 32.98 1.03 -13.97
N TYR A 485 34.19 1.00 -13.39
CA TYR A 485 35.41 0.73 -14.15
C TYR A 485 35.61 -0.76 -14.44
N SER A 486 35.05 -1.67 -13.63
CA SER A 486 35.13 -3.11 -13.90
C SER A 486 34.10 -3.58 -14.92
N ALA A 487 33.03 -2.83 -15.20
CA ALA A 487 31.97 -3.23 -16.13
C ALA A 487 32.49 -3.58 -17.54
N GLU A 488 33.51 -2.85 -18.01
CA GLU A 488 34.11 -3.04 -19.34
C GLU A 488 35.23 -4.10 -19.36
N LEU A 489 35.63 -4.63 -18.20
CA LEU A 489 36.71 -5.62 -18.09
C LEU A 489 36.22 -7.04 -18.38
N HIS A 490 37.16 -7.96 -18.63
CA HIS A 490 36.87 -9.38 -18.84
C HIS A 490 36.13 -10.01 -17.65
N GLN A 491 35.21 -10.94 -17.93
CA GLN A 491 34.29 -11.54 -16.93
C GLN A 491 34.97 -12.08 -15.67
N GLY A 492 36.13 -12.73 -15.81
CA GLY A 492 36.89 -13.26 -14.67
C GLY A 492 37.28 -12.19 -13.64
N ILE A 493 37.68 -10.99 -14.09
CA ILE A 493 38.04 -9.86 -13.22
C ILE A 493 36.79 -9.32 -12.52
N ARG A 494 35.68 -9.23 -13.25
CA ARG A 494 34.38 -8.79 -12.69
C ARG A 494 33.91 -9.71 -11.57
N ILE A 495 34.00 -11.02 -11.79
CA ILE A 495 33.62 -12.01 -10.78
C ILE A 495 34.55 -11.94 -9.57
N PHE A 496 35.86 -11.85 -9.78
CA PHE A 496 36.82 -11.72 -8.70
C PHE A 496 36.58 -10.47 -7.84
N ALA A 497 36.31 -9.32 -8.47
CA ALA A 497 35.96 -8.07 -7.79
C ALA A 497 34.67 -8.22 -6.96
N ALA A 498 33.62 -8.79 -7.55
CA ALA A 498 32.35 -9.03 -6.86
C ALA A 498 32.52 -9.93 -5.62
N LEU A 499 33.20 -11.06 -5.76
CA LEU A 499 33.45 -12.00 -4.65
C LEU A 499 34.30 -11.39 -3.55
N SER A 500 35.30 -10.56 -3.91
CA SER A 500 36.12 -9.83 -2.94
C SER A 500 35.28 -8.86 -2.11
N ILE A 501 34.40 -8.08 -2.75
CA ILE A 501 33.48 -7.15 -2.09
C ILE A 501 32.48 -7.90 -1.20
N ILE A 502 31.84 -8.96 -1.71
CA ILE A 502 30.90 -9.79 -0.94
C ILE A 502 31.58 -10.35 0.31
N THR A 503 32.79 -10.89 0.17
CA THR A 503 33.54 -11.45 1.30
C THR A 503 33.85 -10.38 2.35
N LEU A 504 34.24 -9.17 1.93
CA LEU A 504 34.45 -8.04 2.83
C LEU A 504 33.17 -7.61 3.55
N ILE A 505 32.03 -7.57 2.87
CA ILE A 505 30.73 -7.26 3.47
C ILE A 505 30.35 -8.32 4.51
N ILE A 506 30.47 -9.60 4.19
CA ILE A 506 30.17 -10.72 5.11
C ILE A 506 31.11 -10.70 6.32
N ALA A 507 32.40 -10.46 6.11
CA ALA A 507 33.38 -10.35 7.19
C ALA A 507 33.05 -9.16 8.10
N SER A 508 32.72 -8.00 7.53
CA SER A 508 32.30 -6.80 8.27
C SER A 508 31.03 -7.03 9.08
N LEU A 509 30.03 -7.70 8.51
CA LEU A 509 28.79 -8.06 9.21
C LEU A 509 29.06 -9.02 10.38
N THR A 510 29.90 -10.04 10.15
CA THR A 510 30.27 -11.02 11.18
C THR A 510 31.03 -10.37 12.35
N VAL A 511 32.00 -9.50 12.03
CA VAL A 511 32.73 -8.72 13.04
C VAL A 511 31.77 -7.82 13.80
N THR A 512 30.86 -7.13 13.11
CA THR A 512 29.87 -6.25 13.72
C THR A 512 28.96 -7.00 14.71
N ILE A 513 28.48 -8.18 14.35
CA ILE A 513 27.67 -9.05 15.22
C ILE A 513 28.47 -9.45 16.48
N ARG A 514 29.73 -9.85 16.33
CA ARG A 514 30.60 -10.22 17.46
C ARG A 514 30.89 -9.03 18.37
N LEU A 515 31.15 -7.86 17.79
CA LEU A 515 31.51 -6.65 18.52
C LEU A 515 30.34 -6.02 19.27
N HIS A 516 29.10 -6.22 18.82
CA HIS A 516 27.90 -5.70 19.49
C HIS A 516 27.74 -6.21 20.92
N HIS A 517 28.24 -7.41 21.23
CA HIS A 517 28.21 -7.98 22.57
C HIS A 517 29.24 -7.37 23.54
N SER A 518 30.24 -6.64 23.03
CA SER A 518 31.27 -6.00 23.85
C SER A 518 30.92 -4.55 24.19
N LYS A 519 30.79 -4.23 25.49
CA LYS A 519 30.44 -2.88 25.98
C LYS A 519 31.40 -1.77 25.49
N ARG A 520 32.67 -2.10 25.19
CA ARG A 520 33.70 -1.13 24.78
C ARG A 520 33.63 -0.75 23.29
N ASN A 521 33.22 -1.68 22.42
CA ASN A 521 33.18 -1.47 20.94
C ASN A 521 31.81 -1.01 20.42
N TYR A 522 30.80 -0.97 21.30
CA TYR A 522 29.44 -0.56 20.99
C TYR A 522 29.30 0.88 20.45
N ARG A 523 30.10 1.82 20.96
CA ARG A 523 30.05 3.23 20.52
C ARG A 523 30.47 3.38 19.05
N SER A 524 31.53 2.72 18.63
CA SER A 524 32.00 2.75 17.23
C SER A 524 30.95 2.20 16.27
N LEU A 525 30.28 1.10 16.63
CA LEU A 525 29.20 0.53 15.82
C LEU A 525 28.00 1.49 15.69
N THR A 526 27.69 2.23 16.76
CA THR A 526 26.60 3.21 16.73
C THR A 526 26.89 4.33 15.73
N PHE A 527 28.13 4.83 15.69
CA PHE A 527 28.55 5.83 14.69
C PHE A 527 28.55 5.30 13.26
N LEU A 528 28.99 4.04 13.06
CA LEU A 528 28.93 3.38 11.75
C LEU A 528 27.48 3.30 11.24
N TYR A 529 26.56 2.85 12.09
CA TYR A 529 25.14 2.78 11.75
C TYR A 529 24.51 4.16 11.54
N ALA A 530 24.88 5.16 12.34
CA ALA A 530 24.42 6.53 12.14
C ALA A 530 24.90 7.11 10.80
N GLY A 531 26.15 6.82 10.41
CA GLY A 531 26.71 7.19 9.11
C GLY A 531 25.93 6.55 7.95
N LEU A 532 25.69 5.23 8.05
CA LEU A 532 24.90 4.50 7.07
C LEU A 532 23.46 5.03 6.98
N ALA A 533 22.80 5.24 8.13
CA ALA A 533 21.45 5.80 8.19
C ALA A 533 21.39 7.19 7.54
N THR A 534 22.40 8.04 7.75
CA THR A 534 22.46 9.38 7.18
C THR A 534 22.66 9.34 5.66
N LEU A 535 23.56 8.49 5.15
CA LEU A 535 23.72 8.29 3.71
C LEU A 535 22.41 7.84 3.06
N LEU A 536 21.80 6.79 3.61
CA LEU A 536 20.55 6.24 3.08
C LEU A 536 19.38 7.22 3.23
N LEU A 537 19.38 8.09 4.26
CA LEU A 537 18.40 9.16 4.42
C LEU A 537 18.45 10.15 3.24
N PHE A 538 19.65 10.65 2.89
CA PHE A 538 19.81 11.57 1.76
C PHE A 538 19.41 10.94 0.44
N LEU A 539 19.81 9.67 0.22
CA LEU A 539 19.36 8.93 -0.95
C LEU A 539 17.83 8.79 -0.95
N THR A 540 17.20 8.49 0.19
CA THR A 540 15.74 8.29 0.29
C THR A 540 15.00 9.57 -0.08
N ILE A 541 15.50 10.72 0.37
CA ILE A 541 14.98 12.04 -0.03
C ILE A 541 15.11 12.23 -1.54
N ARG A 542 16.28 11.92 -2.12
CA ARG A 542 16.47 11.96 -3.58
C ARG A 542 15.48 11.07 -4.31
N THR A 543 15.34 9.81 -3.91
CA THR A 543 14.39 8.86 -4.53
C THR A 543 12.96 9.40 -4.42
N THR A 544 12.58 9.95 -3.27
CA THR A 544 11.26 10.55 -3.08
C THR A 544 11.02 11.69 -4.05
N ILE A 545 12.00 12.59 -4.22
CA ILE A 545 11.85 13.72 -5.14
C ILE A 545 11.70 13.24 -6.59
N TYR A 546 12.56 12.33 -7.04
CA TYR A 546 12.52 11.81 -8.40
C TYR A 546 11.21 11.09 -8.70
N THR A 547 10.79 10.17 -7.84
CA THR A 547 9.60 9.35 -8.08
C THR A 547 8.29 10.12 -7.95
N ASN A 548 8.25 11.25 -7.24
CA ASN A 548 7.01 11.99 -6.97
C ASN A 548 6.83 13.28 -7.78
N TYR A 549 7.92 13.87 -8.29
CA TYR A 549 7.87 15.17 -8.97
C TYR A 549 8.51 15.16 -10.36
N ILE A 550 9.54 14.32 -10.57
CA ILE A 550 10.23 14.27 -11.87
C ILE A 550 9.60 13.20 -12.75
N ASN A 551 9.42 11.99 -12.20
CA ASN A 551 8.94 10.81 -12.91
C ASN A 551 7.57 10.34 -12.39
N ALA A 552 6.71 11.27 -11.96
CA ALA A 552 5.48 10.96 -11.22
C ALA A 552 4.49 10.07 -11.97
N ASP A 553 4.41 10.25 -13.30
CA ASP A 553 3.62 9.45 -14.23
C ASP A 553 4.46 8.83 -15.35
N ILE A 554 5.80 8.90 -15.27
CA ILE A 554 6.71 8.36 -16.28
C ILE A 554 7.15 6.94 -15.88
N PRO A 555 6.92 5.91 -16.72
CA PRO A 555 7.19 4.51 -16.42
C PRO A 555 8.68 4.10 -16.47
N VAL A 556 9.57 5.02 -16.10
CA VAL A 556 10.95 4.69 -15.69
C VAL A 556 11.01 4.29 -14.20
N GLU A 557 9.92 4.54 -13.46
CA GLU A 557 9.73 4.11 -12.08
C GLU A 557 8.84 2.85 -12.05
N MET A 558 9.27 1.80 -11.35
CA MET A 558 8.44 0.60 -11.16
C MET A 558 7.17 0.85 -10.32
N LEU A 559 7.09 1.97 -9.57
CA LEU A 559 5.83 2.39 -8.93
C LEU A 559 4.77 2.85 -9.94
N VAL A 560 5.18 3.16 -11.17
CA VAL A 560 4.30 3.47 -12.30
C VAL A 560 4.05 2.15 -13.04
N TYR A 561 3.01 1.42 -12.61
CA TYR A 561 2.64 0.14 -13.22
C TYR A 561 2.06 0.33 -14.62
N THR A 562 0.79 0.71 -14.73
CA THR A 562 0.15 1.15 -15.97
C THR A 562 -0.44 2.51 -15.68
N GLN A 563 -0.07 3.54 -16.43
CA GLN A 563 -0.40 4.91 -16.10
C GLN A 563 -0.85 5.66 -17.35
N THR A 564 -1.77 6.59 -17.19
CA THR A 564 -2.12 7.57 -18.22
C THR A 564 -0.92 8.46 -18.49
N SER A 565 -0.56 8.66 -19.76
CA SER A 565 0.55 9.54 -20.09
C SER A 565 0.25 11.02 -19.75
N PRO A 566 1.27 11.84 -19.48
CA PRO A 566 1.12 13.27 -19.24
C PRO A 566 0.63 14.00 -20.49
N ASP A 567 0.79 13.41 -21.68
CA ASP A 567 0.34 13.99 -22.95
C ASP A 567 -1.18 14.17 -22.98
N LEU A 568 -1.94 13.27 -22.36
CA LEU A 568 -3.40 13.38 -22.26
C LEU A 568 -3.82 14.57 -21.41
N LEU A 569 -3.09 14.87 -20.34
CA LEU A 569 -3.32 16.07 -19.53
C LEU A 569 -2.96 17.35 -20.30
N LEU A 570 -1.91 17.32 -21.13
CA LEU A 570 -1.57 18.44 -22.00
C LEU A 570 -2.67 18.70 -23.04
N ILE A 571 -3.18 17.65 -23.67
CA ILE A 571 -4.31 17.73 -24.61
C ILE A 571 -5.52 18.35 -23.91
N ASN A 572 -5.88 17.88 -22.71
CA ASN A 572 -7.00 18.45 -21.95
C ASN A 572 -6.80 19.94 -21.66
N LYS A 573 -5.60 20.36 -21.24
CA LYS A 573 -5.28 21.77 -20.97
C LYS A 573 -5.34 22.65 -22.21
N VAL A 574 -4.94 22.15 -23.38
CA VAL A 574 -5.07 22.90 -24.65
C VAL A 574 -6.54 23.02 -25.03
N MET A 575 -7.30 21.94 -24.91
CA MET A 575 -8.73 21.93 -25.18
C MET A 575 -9.51 22.88 -24.26
N GLU A 576 -9.24 22.90 -22.95
CA GLU A 576 -9.88 23.83 -22.00
C GLU A 576 -9.61 25.31 -22.35
N LYS A 577 -8.42 25.62 -22.89
CA LYS A 577 -8.07 26.98 -23.32
C LYS A 577 -8.73 27.38 -24.63
N GLN A 578 -8.82 26.44 -25.58
CA GLN A 578 -9.35 26.70 -26.92
C GLN A 578 -10.88 26.71 -26.95
N TYR A 579 -11.51 25.80 -26.19
CA TYR A 579 -12.96 25.63 -26.12
C TYR A 579 -13.44 25.79 -24.67
N PRO A 580 -13.41 27.02 -24.11
CA PRO A 580 -13.89 27.26 -22.76
C PRO A 580 -15.39 26.99 -22.68
N ILE A 581 -15.82 26.38 -21.57
CA ILE A 581 -17.25 26.13 -21.32
C ILE A 581 -17.95 27.48 -21.12
N SER A 582 -18.88 27.83 -22.01
CA SER A 582 -19.64 29.09 -21.99
C SER A 582 -21.07 28.84 -22.42
N GLU A 583 -22.05 29.50 -21.80
CA GLU A 583 -23.47 29.39 -22.16
C GLU A 583 -23.77 29.89 -23.59
N SER A 584 -22.86 30.68 -24.18
CA SER A 584 -23.05 31.33 -25.49
C SER A 584 -22.40 30.61 -26.69
N GLN A 585 -21.51 29.64 -26.45
CA GLN A 585 -20.82 28.89 -27.51
C GLN A 585 -21.32 27.44 -27.53
N GLU A 586 -21.58 26.90 -28.72
CA GLU A 586 -21.85 25.47 -28.88
C GLU A 586 -20.62 24.65 -28.46
N ASP A 587 -20.85 23.63 -27.64
CA ASP A 587 -19.80 22.74 -27.15
C ASP A 587 -19.29 21.87 -28.32
N PRO A 588 -17.97 21.86 -28.62
CA PRO A 588 -17.42 21.09 -29.73
C PRO A 588 -17.76 19.62 -29.60
N LEU A 589 -18.01 18.96 -30.74
CA LEU A 589 -18.22 17.53 -30.74
C LEU A 589 -16.89 16.82 -30.54
N ILE A 590 -16.77 16.07 -29.43
CA ILE A 590 -15.59 15.28 -29.11
C ILE A 590 -15.94 13.79 -29.20
N VAL A 591 -15.15 13.04 -29.96
CA VAL A 591 -15.33 11.59 -30.12
C VAL A 591 -14.11 10.86 -29.57
N ILE A 592 -14.36 9.93 -28.65
CA ILE A 592 -13.32 9.08 -28.05
C ILE A 592 -13.64 7.61 -28.30
N ASP A 593 -12.73 6.93 -28.98
CA ASP A 593 -12.80 5.50 -29.19
C ASP A 593 -12.79 4.76 -27.84
N GLN A 594 -13.77 3.90 -27.58
CA GLN A 594 -13.83 3.08 -26.35
C GLN A 594 -12.95 1.83 -26.39
N THR A 595 -12.31 1.54 -27.52
CA THR A 595 -11.47 0.35 -27.68
C THR A 595 -10.44 0.24 -26.55
N ASN A 596 -10.35 -0.95 -25.95
CA ASN A 596 -9.53 -1.24 -24.77
C ASN A 596 -9.77 -0.35 -23.54
N GLY A 597 -10.92 0.30 -23.39
CA GLY A 597 -11.23 1.11 -22.21
C GLY A 597 -10.61 2.50 -22.22
N PHE A 598 -10.32 3.04 -23.41
CA PHE A 598 -9.89 4.42 -23.63
C PHE A 598 -10.89 5.47 -23.11
N THR A 599 -12.12 5.10 -22.76
CA THR A 599 -13.07 5.92 -22.00
C THR A 599 -12.40 6.62 -20.80
N TRP A 600 -11.47 5.95 -20.12
CA TRP A 600 -10.77 6.47 -18.94
C TRP A 600 -9.34 6.86 -19.30
N PRO A 601 -8.87 8.08 -18.97
CA PRO A 601 -9.46 9.00 -17.99
C PRO A 601 -10.40 10.08 -18.57
N TRP A 602 -10.74 10.03 -19.85
CA TRP A 602 -11.47 11.11 -20.51
C TRP A 602 -12.86 11.37 -19.91
N SER A 603 -13.57 10.37 -19.40
CA SER A 603 -14.83 10.59 -18.69
C SER A 603 -14.68 11.53 -17.49
N TRP A 604 -13.54 11.50 -16.80
CA TRP A 604 -13.26 12.49 -15.76
C TRP A 604 -13.01 13.87 -16.35
N TYR A 605 -12.09 14.00 -17.32
CA TYR A 605 -11.71 15.31 -17.86
C TYR A 605 -12.85 16.00 -18.61
N LEU A 606 -13.71 15.24 -19.28
CA LEU A 606 -14.81 15.75 -20.10
C LEU A 606 -16.17 15.71 -19.39
N ARG A 607 -16.23 15.39 -18.09
CA ARG A 607 -17.48 15.23 -17.32
C ARG A 607 -18.46 16.41 -17.39
N ASN A 608 -17.94 17.63 -17.59
CA ASN A 608 -18.71 18.87 -17.64
C ASN A 608 -19.10 19.28 -19.08
N ARG A 609 -18.78 18.47 -20.09
CA ARG A 609 -19.11 18.73 -21.50
C ARG A 609 -20.38 17.98 -21.89
N GLY A 610 -21.24 18.63 -22.66
CA GLY A 610 -22.52 18.10 -23.11
C GLY A 610 -22.43 17.31 -24.41
N ASN A 611 -21.40 17.56 -25.24
CA ASN A 611 -21.30 17.02 -26.60
C ASN A 611 -20.11 16.06 -26.77
N VAL A 612 -20.07 15.01 -25.95
CA VAL A 612 -19.01 13.98 -25.98
C VAL A 612 -19.59 12.62 -26.29
N GLN A 613 -19.01 11.94 -27.27
CA GLN A 613 -19.41 10.60 -27.67
C GLN A 613 -18.28 9.61 -27.43
N TYR A 614 -18.65 8.45 -26.92
CA TYR A 614 -17.73 7.35 -26.69
C TYR A 614 -18.14 6.13 -27.53
N PRO A 615 -18.00 6.16 -28.86
CA PRO A 615 -18.29 5.00 -29.69
C PRO A 615 -17.19 3.94 -29.57
N LYS A 616 -17.56 2.67 -29.75
CA LYS A 616 -16.58 1.62 -30.05
C LYS A 616 -16.34 1.62 -31.55
N LEU A 617 -15.22 2.19 -31.98
CA LEU A 617 -14.90 2.28 -33.40
C LEU A 617 -14.46 0.91 -33.93
N ASN A 618 -14.91 0.57 -35.13
CA ASN A 618 -14.52 -0.64 -35.83
C ASN A 618 -14.14 -0.27 -37.26
N PRO A 619 -12.98 -0.73 -37.78
CA PRO A 619 -12.51 -0.44 -39.13
C PRO A 619 -13.52 -0.67 -40.25
N GLU A 620 -14.45 -1.61 -40.08
CA GLU A 620 -15.37 -2.05 -41.13
C GLU A 620 -16.70 -1.27 -41.19
N THR A 621 -17.03 -0.46 -40.18
CA THR A 621 -18.38 0.11 -40.00
C THR A 621 -18.39 1.60 -39.64
N TYR A 622 -17.24 2.27 -39.71
CA TYR A 622 -17.19 3.71 -39.41
C TYR A 622 -17.80 4.53 -40.55
N GLU A 623 -19.03 4.99 -40.36
CA GLU A 623 -19.62 6.03 -41.20
C GLU A 623 -19.40 7.41 -40.54
N PRO A 624 -18.74 8.37 -41.23
CA PRO A 624 -18.46 9.71 -40.69
C PRO A 624 -19.74 10.55 -40.71
N HIS A 625 -20.70 10.23 -39.85
CA HIS A 625 -21.99 10.92 -39.82
C HIS A 625 -21.96 12.24 -39.06
N ASN A 626 -21.01 12.38 -38.13
CA ASN A 626 -20.76 13.64 -37.44
C ASN A 626 -19.29 14.00 -37.69
N GLN A 627 -18.98 15.22 -38.10
CA GLN A 627 -17.60 15.69 -38.28
C GLN A 627 -17.10 16.27 -36.96
N PRO A 628 -16.45 15.50 -36.07
CA PRO A 628 -16.07 15.96 -34.75
C PRO A 628 -14.97 17.03 -34.82
N ASP A 629 -14.98 18.01 -33.93
CA ASP A 629 -13.88 18.99 -33.87
C ASP A 629 -12.57 18.34 -33.39
N MET A 630 -12.70 17.27 -32.61
CA MET A 630 -11.60 16.49 -32.06
C MET A 630 -11.97 15.02 -31.95
N MET A 631 -11.05 14.15 -32.36
CA MET A 631 -11.22 12.70 -32.29
C MET A 631 -9.97 12.04 -31.71
N ILE A 632 -10.16 11.16 -30.72
CA ILE A 632 -9.10 10.33 -30.15
C ILE A 632 -9.41 8.89 -30.49
N VAL A 633 -8.51 8.28 -31.26
CA VAL A 633 -8.71 6.96 -31.87
C VAL A 633 -7.67 6.00 -31.37
N HIS A 634 -8.07 4.77 -31.08
CA HIS A 634 -7.12 3.72 -30.73
C HIS A 634 -6.19 3.41 -31.93
N SER A 635 -4.91 3.14 -31.66
CA SER A 635 -3.91 2.90 -32.72
C SER A 635 -4.28 1.80 -33.73
N SER A 636 -5.03 0.76 -33.32
CA SER A 636 -5.54 -0.27 -34.22
C SER A 636 -6.54 0.24 -35.27
N ASN A 637 -7.21 1.35 -34.98
CA ASN A 637 -8.31 1.91 -35.80
C ASN A 637 -7.86 3.14 -36.60
N ASN A 638 -6.63 3.63 -36.41
CA ASN A 638 -6.07 4.80 -37.10
C ASN A 638 -6.28 4.76 -38.62
N LEU A 639 -5.82 3.71 -39.29
CA LEU A 639 -5.85 3.65 -40.76
C LEU A 639 -7.27 3.73 -41.32
N ALA A 640 -8.26 3.14 -40.63
CA ALA A 640 -9.64 3.21 -41.05
C ALA A 640 -10.21 4.62 -40.91
N VAL A 641 -9.88 5.32 -39.81
CA VAL A 641 -10.32 6.70 -39.57
C VAL A 641 -9.60 7.67 -40.51
N GLU A 642 -8.29 7.53 -40.71
CA GLU A 642 -7.50 8.40 -41.59
C GLU A 642 -8.03 8.38 -43.04
N ASN A 643 -8.48 7.22 -43.53
CA ASN A 643 -9.09 7.10 -44.85
C ASN A 643 -10.52 7.67 -44.93
N ALA A 644 -11.24 7.72 -43.81
CA ALA A 644 -12.63 8.18 -43.74
C ALA A 644 -12.78 9.67 -43.40
N LEU A 645 -11.75 10.30 -42.85
CA LEU A 645 -11.77 11.71 -42.47
C LEU A 645 -11.65 12.63 -43.71
N PRO A 646 -12.36 13.77 -43.74
CA PRO A 646 -12.21 14.75 -44.80
C PRO A 646 -10.85 15.49 -44.74
N MET A 647 -10.50 16.15 -45.87
CA MET A 647 -9.20 16.82 -46.08
C MET A 647 -8.94 18.08 -45.22
N ASP A 648 -9.89 18.47 -44.37
CA ASP A 648 -9.80 19.60 -43.44
C ASP A 648 -9.14 19.24 -42.09
N TYR A 649 -8.90 17.95 -41.83
CA TYR A 649 -8.18 17.49 -40.64
C TYR A 649 -6.66 17.54 -40.84
N LEU A 650 -5.95 17.74 -39.73
CA LEU A 650 -4.52 17.54 -39.66
C LEU A 650 -4.19 16.03 -39.65
N PRO A 651 -2.99 15.64 -40.13
CA PRO A 651 -2.51 14.27 -39.98
C PRO A 651 -2.56 13.80 -38.53
N GLY A 652 -2.97 12.55 -38.32
CA GLY A 652 -3.14 11.99 -36.98
C GLY A 652 -1.84 12.06 -36.17
N MET A 653 -1.88 12.73 -35.03
CA MET A 653 -0.74 12.82 -34.13
C MET A 653 -0.72 11.63 -33.17
N ARG A 654 0.32 10.79 -33.26
CA ARG A 654 0.50 9.66 -32.35
C ARG A 654 0.79 10.15 -30.94
N VAL A 655 0.02 9.67 -29.98
CA VAL A 655 0.18 9.98 -28.55
C VAL A 655 0.11 8.70 -27.73
N ALA A 656 0.95 8.56 -26.72
CA ALA A 656 0.80 7.44 -25.78
C ALA A 656 -0.46 7.69 -24.94
N HIS A 657 -1.44 6.77 -24.96
CA HIS A 657 -2.62 6.90 -24.10
C HIS A 657 -2.32 6.35 -22.71
N ARG A 658 -1.87 5.10 -22.66
CA ARG A 658 -1.34 4.45 -21.46
C ARG A 658 0.09 4.00 -21.72
N TRP A 659 0.88 3.97 -20.67
CA TRP A 659 2.24 3.46 -20.72
C TRP A 659 2.62 2.75 -19.42
N TRP A 660 3.57 1.83 -19.48
CA TRP A 660 3.95 0.96 -18.36
C TRP A 660 5.43 0.61 -18.36
N PHE A 661 5.91 0.27 -17.17
CA PHE A 661 7.30 -0.08 -16.94
C PHE A 661 7.68 -1.36 -17.72
N PRO A 662 8.88 -1.45 -18.33
CA PRO A 662 9.31 -2.64 -19.07
C PRO A 662 9.51 -3.86 -18.17
N GLU A 663 8.56 -4.78 -18.21
CA GLU A 663 8.53 -5.89 -17.24
C GLU A 663 9.53 -7.03 -17.55
N HIS A 664 9.99 -7.16 -18.79
CA HIS A 664 11.01 -8.15 -19.17
C HIS A 664 12.34 -7.95 -18.43
N THR A 665 12.57 -6.76 -17.87
CA THR A 665 13.79 -6.44 -17.11
C THR A 665 13.91 -7.26 -15.81
N TYR A 666 12.77 -7.66 -15.21
CA TYR A 666 12.73 -8.38 -13.93
C TYR A 666 11.92 -9.68 -13.94
N ARG A 667 11.06 -9.93 -14.93
CA ARG A 667 10.22 -11.15 -14.98
C ARG A 667 11.00 -12.45 -15.19
N ASP A 668 12.08 -12.41 -15.97
CA ASP A 668 12.84 -13.61 -16.39
C ASP A 668 13.88 -14.09 -15.34
N LEU A 669 13.60 -13.86 -14.05
CA LEU A 669 14.55 -14.10 -12.97
C LEU A 669 14.32 -15.44 -12.26
N ASN A 670 15.18 -16.40 -12.59
CA ASN A 670 15.27 -17.72 -11.99
C ASN A 670 16.43 -17.75 -10.97
N GLY A 671 16.45 -18.68 -10.02
CA GLY A 671 17.50 -18.74 -8.98
C GLY A 671 18.94 -18.77 -9.51
N ILE A 672 19.18 -19.41 -10.66
CA ILE A 672 20.49 -19.45 -11.35
C ILE A 672 20.87 -18.06 -11.90
N ASN A 673 19.91 -17.35 -12.52
CA ASN A 673 20.10 -16.01 -13.06
C ASN A 673 20.34 -14.97 -11.95
N VAL A 674 19.77 -15.19 -10.76
CA VAL A 674 20.02 -14.31 -9.61
C VAL A 674 21.46 -14.45 -9.11
N VAL A 675 21.99 -15.67 -8.99
CA VAL A 675 23.37 -15.88 -8.55
C VAL A 675 24.35 -15.27 -9.55
N SER A 676 24.16 -15.48 -10.86
CA SER A 676 25.03 -14.91 -11.89
C SER A 676 25.04 -13.37 -11.88
N ARG A 677 23.88 -12.74 -11.62
CA ARG A 677 23.79 -11.28 -11.44
C ARG A 677 24.44 -10.79 -10.14
N ILE A 678 24.40 -11.56 -9.06
CA ILE A 678 25.04 -11.21 -7.78
C ILE A 678 26.56 -11.32 -7.87
N ILE A 679 27.13 -12.24 -8.65
CA ILE A 679 28.58 -12.43 -8.73
C ILE A 679 29.26 -11.65 -9.85
N ASP A 680 28.57 -10.80 -10.61
CA ASP A 680 29.18 -10.03 -11.71
C ASP A 680 28.96 -8.52 -11.51
N THR A 681 30.07 -7.78 -11.37
CA THR A 681 30.05 -6.31 -11.18
C THR A 681 29.40 -5.53 -12.33
N ASN A 682 29.30 -6.08 -13.55
CA ASN A 682 28.59 -5.42 -14.63
C ASN A 682 27.08 -5.30 -14.33
N HIS A 683 26.48 -6.36 -13.81
CA HIS A 683 25.07 -6.32 -13.39
C HIS A 683 24.85 -5.38 -12.21
N TRP A 684 25.85 -5.24 -11.32
CA TRP A 684 25.81 -4.24 -10.25
C TRP A 684 25.87 -2.82 -10.81
N ASN A 685 26.69 -2.58 -11.83
CA ASN A 685 26.75 -1.27 -12.49
C ASN A 685 25.41 -0.92 -13.14
N ILE A 686 24.79 -1.85 -13.88
CA ILE A 686 23.44 -1.67 -14.45
C ILE A 686 22.42 -1.35 -13.36
N PHE A 687 22.43 -2.12 -12.26
CA PHE A 687 21.54 -1.86 -11.13
C PHE A 687 21.80 -0.49 -10.47
N ILE A 688 23.06 -0.10 -10.27
CA ILE A 688 23.44 1.19 -9.66
C ILE A 688 23.03 2.36 -10.55
N GLU A 689 23.25 2.28 -11.87
CA GLU A 689 22.82 3.30 -12.84
C GLU A 689 21.30 3.47 -12.82
N TYR A 690 20.54 2.39 -12.76
CA TYR A 690 19.09 2.45 -12.60
C TYR A 690 18.67 2.96 -11.21
N TRP A 691 19.29 2.46 -10.14
CA TRP A 691 18.95 2.80 -8.76
C TRP A 691 19.24 4.27 -8.42
N LEU A 692 20.33 4.84 -8.94
CA LEU A 692 20.73 6.23 -8.70
C LEU A 692 20.20 7.20 -9.76
N PHE A 693 20.05 6.77 -11.01
CA PHE A 693 19.76 7.69 -12.12
C PHE A 693 18.56 7.30 -12.99
N ARG A 694 17.92 6.15 -12.74
CA ARG A 694 16.78 5.60 -13.53
C ARG A 694 17.12 5.34 -15.01
N LYS A 695 18.40 5.14 -15.32
CA LYS A 695 18.87 4.87 -16.67
C LYS A 695 18.75 3.41 -17.07
N GLY A 696 18.55 3.16 -18.36
CA GLY A 696 18.63 1.84 -18.99
C GLY A 696 17.28 1.17 -19.25
N VAL A 697 16.17 1.90 -19.08
CA VAL A 697 14.80 1.37 -19.27
C VAL A 697 13.96 2.19 -20.24
N GLU A 698 14.41 3.40 -20.58
CA GLU A 698 13.64 4.41 -21.33
C GLU A 698 13.21 3.92 -22.71
N LYS A 699 14.14 3.31 -23.46
CA LYS A 699 13.90 2.77 -24.81
C LYS A 699 12.99 1.55 -24.86
N SER A 700 12.67 0.99 -23.70
CA SER A 700 11.93 -0.25 -23.56
C SER A 700 10.52 -0.05 -22.99
N ILE A 701 10.15 1.20 -22.70
CA ILE A 701 8.83 1.56 -22.14
C ILE A 701 7.72 1.01 -23.05
N GLY A 702 6.80 0.25 -22.44
CA GLY A 702 5.60 -0.22 -23.11
C GLY A 702 4.56 0.89 -23.17
N SER A 703 3.79 0.94 -24.25
CA SER A 703 2.66 1.85 -24.36
C SER A 703 1.54 1.27 -25.20
N GLU A 704 0.36 1.82 -24.96
CA GLU A 704 -0.79 1.69 -25.82
C GLU A 704 -1.11 3.07 -26.36
N ASP A 705 -1.01 3.20 -27.68
CA ASP A 705 -1.03 4.49 -28.34
C ASP A 705 -2.42 4.82 -28.89
N ALA A 706 -2.72 6.11 -28.90
CA ALA A 706 -3.84 6.72 -29.59
C ALA A 706 -3.35 7.63 -30.73
N TYR A 707 -4.25 7.97 -31.63
CA TYR A 707 -4.06 9.02 -32.62
C TYR A 707 -5.06 10.13 -32.33
N LEU A 708 -4.54 11.36 -32.23
CA LEU A 708 -5.32 12.57 -32.10
C LEU A 708 -5.53 13.18 -33.49
N TYR A 709 -6.79 13.29 -33.91
CA TYR A 709 -7.19 14.04 -35.10
C TYR A 709 -7.92 15.31 -34.68
N THR A 710 -7.53 16.42 -35.29
CA THR A 710 -8.09 17.73 -35.03
C THR A 710 -8.19 18.52 -36.34
N LYS A 711 -9.10 19.49 -36.40
CA LYS A 711 -9.16 20.45 -37.50
C LYS A 711 -7.92 21.36 -37.51
N LYS A 712 -7.62 21.98 -38.66
CA LYS A 712 -6.42 22.83 -38.87
C LYS A 712 -6.23 23.98 -37.86
N ASP A 713 -7.31 24.42 -37.21
CA ASP A 713 -7.28 25.53 -36.26
C ASP A 713 -6.93 25.12 -34.81
N PHE A 714 -6.62 23.84 -34.57
CA PHE A 714 -6.23 23.36 -33.24
C PHE A 714 -4.79 23.74 -32.88
N HIS A 715 -4.60 24.27 -31.66
CA HIS A 715 -3.28 24.68 -31.20
C HIS A 715 -2.31 23.48 -31.09
N PRO A 716 -1.05 23.62 -31.53
CA PRO A 716 -0.08 22.53 -31.48
C PRO A 716 0.23 22.15 -30.02
N VAL A 717 0.34 20.84 -29.78
CA VAL A 717 0.70 20.27 -28.47
C VAL A 717 2.12 19.74 -28.53
N ASN A 718 2.98 20.20 -27.63
CA ASN A 718 4.35 19.67 -27.49
C ASN A 718 4.32 18.44 -26.59
N PHE A 719 4.23 17.25 -27.20
CA PHE A 719 4.18 15.98 -26.46
C PHE A 719 5.50 15.64 -25.78
N ILE A 720 5.40 15.12 -24.56
CA ILE A 720 6.51 14.63 -23.74
C ILE A 720 6.85 13.19 -24.13
N GLY A 721 5.85 12.37 -24.43
CA GLY A 721 6.01 10.94 -24.75
C GLY A 721 7.11 10.63 -25.77
N PRO A 722 7.14 11.30 -26.94
CA PRO A 722 8.17 11.11 -27.96
C PRO A 722 9.59 11.38 -27.42
N SER A 723 9.80 12.46 -26.66
CA SER A 723 11.13 12.82 -26.14
C SER A 723 11.74 11.83 -25.14
N ILE A 724 10.92 10.92 -24.60
CA ILE A 724 11.33 9.89 -23.64
C ILE A 724 11.54 8.55 -24.35
N ARG A 725 10.74 8.27 -25.38
CA ARG A 725 10.68 6.97 -26.08
C ARG A 725 11.61 6.90 -27.30
N ASP A 726 11.77 8.01 -28.00
CA ASP A 726 12.56 8.17 -29.24
C ASP A 726 13.96 8.74 -28.93
#